data_AF-A0A644WK69-F1
#
_entry.id   AF-A0A644WK69-F1
#
_cell.length_a   1.000
_cell.length_b   1.000
_cell.length_c   1.000
_cell.angle_alpha   90.00
_cell.angle_beta   90.00
_cell.angle_gamma   90.00
#
_symmetry.space_group_name_H-M   'P 1'
#
loop_
_entity.id
_entity.type
_entity.pdbx_description
1 polymer ?
#
loop_
_entity_poly.entity_id
_entity_poly.type
_entity_poly.pdbx_seq_one_letter_code
_entity_poly.pdbx_strand_id
1 'polypeptide(L)'
;MDTKKKQFRLIGVRPLKGCATHIRKILKEETTYFLYDDYEVDQKYPEKVICKRNNNVPPYFFSDISNQDTPLISISAIVGKNGDGKSTIIELMIRILNNFAYAAGYQFYQDELNPIKGLKAILYYGIDDEVYYVEANGDSIKSNCFTDKLSIKNPRKVNQLLNKIEEVLFYTQIINYSLYAYNANEFEHENVKSGDCWINGIFHKNDAYQTPIVLNPWRDNGAIDINKENYLMNQRLIALFVDCDNGKDSFRNIDNKKEAKYIIFNQHDESKLELNTYKDYFINTYKFEGNNFQSQINDAKEVEKSNEGNNYASFVNGHTDNLKNIKQIIEDNQNDFDFAFNVFKSISKKFKTKRSDFKDYLIQLKKTLVFVEKSDQNKKSLLSLVRFFTKNKYNELNLLQLQRIIIVITIRNLWHKKYQEYQEYQGYFSSDSTYGNDSISKSEQYIIYKTVSIITKYPQYRSVNSISTQDTFNSLFDYQSDYKEIEKTQQIAFDKLQNDINNERSHVTLKIRQTINYLDSLKKGDLQYIKQSDINKKIIESLTLSRNIYKDTPYIIDLTEYKKRVDNISGTNKFIQSTDTIDFLPPPIFETNILFQHIHSSNEYSYLSDFSSGERQLLNNVSSTIYHVRNINSVSNPDLIRYKYVNLVFEEIELYFHPDYQRKYIDFLLRSLRKVNLQNIASINMCFVTHSPFILSDIPNGNIMFLNNGKQVFEQMPTFGANIHDILKHSFFLEEGLIGEFAKSQINKVLCYLNNDCKKENSLQDSIYKIINLIGEPLIKERLLSLYSVNNISENIIDKDEEIKRLKDEIRKLKLDKLNETDFNR
;
A
#
# COMPACT_ATOMS: atom_id res chain seq x y z
N MET A 1 -21.55 26.35 14.43
CA MET A 1 -20.25 27.01 14.60
C MET A 1 -19.60 27.03 13.23
N ASP A 2 -19.30 28.23 12.72
CA ASP A 2 -18.63 28.43 11.44
C ASP A 2 -17.34 27.62 11.36
N THR A 3 -17.28 26.60 10.51
CA THR A 3 -16.01 25.94 10.15
C THR A 3 -15.88 25.96 8.65
N LYS A 4 -15.58 27.15 8.10
CA LYS A 4 -15.05 27.25 6.75
C LYS A 4 -13.81 26.35 6.68
N LYS A 5 -13.78 25.40 5.75
CA LYS A 5 -12.62 24.52 5.55
C LYS A 5 -11.37 25.40 5.34
N LYS A 6 -10.29 25.04 6.02
CA LYS A 6 -9.00 25.73 5.92
C LYS A 6 -8.13 25.09 4.84
N GLN A 7 -7.51 25.89 4.00
CA GLN A 7 -6.62 25.41 2.95
C GLN A 7 -5.26 25.04 3.54
N PHE A 8 -4.80 23.80 3.33
CA PHE A 8 -3.47 23.35 3.74
C PHE A 8 -2.50 23.36 2.55
N ARG A 9 -1.26 23.80 2.75
CA ARG A 9 -0.18 23.76 1.76
C ARG A 9 1.15 23.37 2.38
N LEU A 10 1.90 22.51 1.70
CA LEU A 10 3.30 22.26 2.06
C LEU A 10 4.17 23.36 1.43
N ILE A 11 4.83 24.19 2.24
CA ILE A 11 5.48 25.40 1.73
C ILE A 11 6.90 25.12 1.23
N GLY A 12 7.70 24.36 1.98
CA GLY A 12 9.09 24.12 1.60
C GLY A 12 9.98 23.62 2.71
N VAL A 13 11.27 23.46 2.41
CA VAL A 13 12.30 23.00 3.36
C VAL A 13 13.52 23.89 3.34
N ARG A 14 14.23 23.95 4.47
CA ARG A 14 15.48 24.69 4.62
C ARG A 14 16.52 23.84 5.35
N PRO A 15 17.59 23.36 4.68
CA PRO A 15 18.75 22.82 5.37
C PRO A 15 19.44 23.91 6.19
N LEU A 16 19.71 23.64 7.46
CA LEU A 16 20.40 24.57 8.36
C LEU A 16 21.91 24.34 8.34
N LYS A 17 22.65 25.32 8.86
CA LYS A 17 24.10 25.27 9.00
C LYS A 17 24.54 24.04 9.80
N GLY A 18 25.46 23.27 9.21
CA GLY A 18 25.99 22.05 9.80
C GLY A 18 25.02 20.86 9.78
N CYS A 19 24.03 20.87 8.88
CA CYS A 19 23.32 19.65 8.49
C CYS A 19 24.31 18.68 7.84
N ALA A 20 24.26 17.39 8.20
CA ALA A 20 25.22 16.41 7.73
C ALA A 20 25.24 16.31 6.19
N THR A 21 26.43 16.21 5.60
CA THR A 21 26.63 16.23 4.14
C THR A 21 25.92 15.08 3.41
N HIS A 22 25.88 13.89 4.01
CA HIS A 22 25.16 12.73 3.46
C HIS A 22 23.63 12.90 3.50
N ILE A 23 23.11 13.71 4.43
CA ILE A 23 21.67 14.05 4.52
C ILE A 23 21.31 15.13 3.50
N ARG A 24 22.04 16.26 3.50
CA ARG A 24 21.71 17.39 2.61
C ARG A 24 22.11 17.14 1.15
N LYS A 25 23.03 16.19 0.89
CA LYS A 25 23.58 15.87 -0.43
C LYS A 25 23.96 17.14 -1.20
N ILE A 26 23.32 17.42 -2.34
CA ILE A 26 23.60 18.58 -3.19
C ILE A 26 23.00 19.91 -2.67
N LEU A 27 22.01 19.84 -1.78
CA LEU A 27 21.32 21.02 -1.25
C LEU A 27 22.28 21.91 -0.46
N LYS A 28 22.01 23.21 -0.53
CA LYS A 28 22.83 24.26 0.08
C LYS A 28 22.31 24.57 1.48
N GLU A 29 23.24 24.74 2.41
CA GLU A 29 22.93 25.20 3.76
C GLU A 29 22.37 26.62 3.72
N GLU A 30 21.49 26.93 4.67
CA GLU A 30 20.87 28.25 4.82
C GLU A 30 20.11 28.74 3.57
N THR A 31 19.65 27.80 2.75
CA THR A 31 18.84 28.07 1.55
C THR A 31 17.46 27.46 1.74
N THR A 32 16.41 28.24 1.52
CA THR A 32 15.03 27.75 1.57
C THR A 32 14.58 27.37 0.17
N TYR A 33 13.99 26.18 0.04
CA TYR A 33 13.44 25.64 -1.20
C TYR A 33 11.91 25.70 -1.10
N PHE A 34 11.30 26.65 -1.81
CA PHE A 34 9.86 26.90 -1.79
C PHE A 34 9.13 26.14 -2.90
N LEU A 35 8.05 25.46 -2.55
CA LEU A 35 7.14 24.78 -3.49
C LEU A 35 6.21 25.75 -4.22
N TYR A 36 6.02 26.93 -3.65
CA TYR A 36 5.18 27.98 -4.20
C TYR A 36 5.94 29.31 -4.24
N ASP A 37 5.73 30.11 -5.29
CA ASP A 37 6.39 31.40 -5.49
C ASP A 37 5.83 32.55 -4.64
N ASP A 38 4.67 32.31 -4.03
CA ASP A 38 3.97 33.23 -3.12
C ASP A 38 4.52 33.23 -1.69
N TYR A 39 5.68 32.62 -1.43
CA TYR A 39 6.37 32.71 -0.13
C TYR A 39 7.76 33.35 -0.24
N GLU A 40 8.19 33.97 0.85
CA GLU A 40 9.58 34.39 1.06
C GLU A 40 10.02 34.19 2.52
N VAL A 41 11.34 34.11 2.70
CA VAL A 41 11.96 34.09 4.02
C VAL A 41 12.04 35.52 4.53
N ASP A 42 11.61 35.75 5.78
CA ASP A 42 11.92 37.00 6.47
C ASP A 42 13.44 37.15 6.60
N GLN A 43 13.97 38.24 6.05
CA GLN A 43 15.42 38.49 5.98
C GLN A 43 16.09 38.56 7.36
N LYS A 44 15.33 38.91 8.40
CA LYS A 44 15.82 39.09 9.77
C LYS A 44 15.60 37.85 10.63
N TYR A 45 14.55 37.09 10.34
CA TYR A 45 14.16 35.89 11.09
C TYR A 45 13.90 34.74 10.11
N PRO A 46 14.92 33.96 9.71
CA PRO A 46 14.75 32.90 8.72
C PRO A 46 13.70 31.83 9.09
N GLU A 47 13.38 31.71 10.38
CA GLU A 47 12.28 30.88 10.90
C GLU A 47 10.88 31.43 10.64
N LYS A 48 10.76 32.71 10.26
CA LYS A 48 9.52 33.38 9.87
C LYS A 48 9.44 33.41 8.34
N VAL A 49 8.61 32.55 7.77
CA VAL A 49 8.27 32.58 6.35
C VAL A 49 7.00 33.42 6.19
N ILE A 50 6.99 34.32 5.20
CA ILE A 50 5.91 35.27 4.95
C ILE A 50 5.22 34.91 3.63
N CYS A 51 3.89 34.89 3.62
CA CYS A 51 3.09 34.78 2.41
C CYS A 51 3.02 36.15 1.71
N LYS A 52 3.52 36.21 0.47
CA LYS A 52 3.44 37.39 -0.41
C LYS A 52 2.00 37.57 -0.87
N ARG A 53 1.38 38.70 -0.53
CA ARG A 53 0.03 39.04 -1.04
C ARG A 53 0.06 39.35 -2.53
N ASN A 54 -0.15 38.32 -3.33
CA ASN A 54 -1.01 38.22 -4.53
C ASN A 54 -0.64 36.92 -5.22
N ASN A 55 -1.24 35.81 -4.76
CA ASN A 55 -1.10 34.55 -5.46
C ASN A 55 -1.78 34.68 -6.83
N ASN A 56 -1.02 34.48 -7.91
CA ASN A 56 -1.56 34.53 -9.27
C ASN A 56 -2.47 33.33 -9.57
N VAL A 57 -2.43 32.29 -8.75
CA VAL A 57 -3.31 31.13 -8.84
C VAL A 57 -4.57 31.39 -8.01
N PRO A 58 -5.77 31.29 -8.62
CA PRO A 58 -7.03 31.46 -7.89
C PRO A 58 -7.12 30.55 -6.66
N PRO A 59 -7.71 31.02 -5.56
CA PRO A 59 -8.00 30.16 -4.42
C PRO A 59 -8.89 29.00 -4.89
N TYR A 60 -8.66 27.81 -4.34
CA TYR A 60 -9.45 26.61 -4.64
C TYR A 60 -9.41 26.14 -6.11
N PHE A 61 -8.42 26.55 -6.91
CA PHE A 61 -8.29 26.21 -8.33
C PHE A 61 -8.48 24.71 -8.67
N PHE A 62 -7.95 23.81 -7.84
CA PHE A 62 -8.08 22.36 -8.02
C PHE A 62 -9.26 21.73 -7.26
N SER A 63 -10.00 22.52 -6.49
CA SER A 63 -11.03 22.04 -5.57
C SER A 63 -12.40 22.06 -6.22
N ASP A 64 -13.26 21.11 -5.82
CA ASP A 64 -14.68 21.19 -6.09
C ASP A 64 -15.37 21.91 -4.93
N ILE A 65 -15.72 23.18 -5.13
CA ILE A 65 -16.38 24.00 -4.10
C ILE A 65 -17.90 23.80 -4.06
N SER A 66 -18.46 23.00 -4.97
CA SER A 66 -19.90 22.73 -4.99
C SER A 66 -20.34 21.74 -3.92
N ASN A 67 -19.43 20.88 -3.46
CA ASN A 67 -19.70 19.86 -2.46
C ASN A 67 -18.98 20.18 -1.14
N GLN A 68 -19.74 20.33 -0.06
CA GLN A 68 -19.18 20.62 1.26
C GLN A 68 -18.41 19.45 1.87
N ASP A 69 -18.61 18.22 1.38
CA ASP A 69 -17.92 17.03 1.87
C ASP A 69 -16.57 16.79 1.17
N THR A 70 -16.29 17.46 0.06
CA THR A 70 -15.00 17.33 -0.64
C THR A 70 -13.92 18.21 -0.04
N PRO A 71 -12.71 17.70 0.23
CA PRO A 71 -11.62 18.46 0.82
C PRO A 71 -11.10 19.53 -0.16
N LEU A 72 -10.54 20.62 0.37
CA LEU A 72 -9.84 21.62 -0.43
C LEU A 72 -8.52 21.04 -0.94
N ILE A 73 -8.21 21.24 -2.22
CA ILE A 73 -7.05 20.65 -2.89
C ILE A 73 -6.06 21.73 -3.31
N SER A 74 -4.79 21.53 -2.98
CA SER A 74 -3.63 22.23 -3.54
C SER A 74 -2.72 21.26 -4.26
N ILE A 75 -2.15 21.68 -5.39
CA ILE A 75 -1.19 20.88 -6.17
C ILE A 75 0.06 21.70 -6.44
N SER A 76 1.22 21.07 -6.25
CA SER A 76 2.56 21.61 -6.55
C SER A 76 3.42 20.56 -7.27
N ALA A 77 4.54 20.98 -7.86
CA ALA A 77 5.51 20.07 -8.44
C ALA A 77 6.97 20.48 -8.17
N ILE A 78 7.87 19.49 -8.22
CA ILE A 78 9.33 19.67 -8.18
C ILE A 78 9.94 19.10 -9.46
N VAL A 79 10.70 19.93 -10.16
CA VAL A 79 11.31 19.63 -11.47
C VAL A 79 12.79 20.00 -11.45
N GLY A 80 13.61 19.30 -12.23
CA GLY A 80 15.06 19.51 -12.32
C GLY A 80 15.74 18.38 -13.07
N LYS A 81 17.01 18.54 -13.48
CA LYS A 81 17.82 17.48 -14.08
C LYS A 81 18.12 16.36 -13.05
N ASN A 82 18.65 15.25 -13.55
CA ASN A 82 19.09 14.16 -12.68
C ASN A 82 20.23 14.65 -11.78
N GLY A 83 20.11 14.38 -10.48
CA GLY A 83 21.08 14.85 -9.48
C GLY A 83 20.84 16.25 -8.92
N ASP A 84 19.84 17.01 -9.39
CA ASP A 84 19.58 18.38 -8.91
C ASP A 84 18.99 18.49 -7.51
N GLY A 85 18.67 17.35 -6.87
CA GLY A 85 18.21 17.29 -5.48
C GLY A 85 16.70 17.16 -5.29
N LYS A 86 15.93 16.83 -6.33
CA LYS A 86 14.48 16.62 -6.26
C LYS A 86 14.07 15.63 -5.14
N SER A 87 14.57 14.39 -5.23
CA SER A 87 14.33 13.36 -4.21
C SER A 87 14.97 13.74 -2.88
N THR A 88 16.09 14.48 -2.88
CA THR A 88 16.75 14.96 -1.65
C THR A 88 15.84 15.91 -0.85
N ILE A 89 15.00 16.70 -1.50
CA ILE A 89 14.01 17.56 -0.80
C ILE A 89 12.95 16.72 -0.09
N ILE A 90 12.39 15.72 -0.77
CA ILE A 90 11.39 14.79 -0.18
C ILE A 90 12.03 13.99 0.95
N GLU A 91 13.22 13.45 0.71
CA GLU A 91 14.05 12.78 1.70
C GLU A 91 14.31 13.64 2.94
N LEU A 92 14.58 14.94 2.79
CA LEU A 92 14.79 15.83 3.93
C LEU A 92 13.49 16.03 4.73
N MET A 93 12.36 16.19 4.06
CA MET A 93 11.03 16.23 4.70
C MET A 93 10.75 14.94 5.47
N ILE A 94 11.01 13.77 4.87
CA ILE A 94 10.85 12.46 5.52
C ILE A 94 11.63 12.43 6.84
N ARG A 95 12.92 12.81 6.80
CA ARG A 95 13.79 12.78 7.98
C ARG A 95 13.31 13.72 9.09
N ILE A 96 12.81 14.92 8.73
CA ILE A 96 12.25 15.88 9.70
C ILE A 96 11.01 15.30 10.37
N LEU A 97 10.07 14.76 9.59
CA LEU A 97 8.83 14.18 10.12
C LEU A 97 9.11 12.93 10.96
N ASN A 98 10.06 12.08 10.57
CA ASN A 98 10.50 10.93 11.36
C ASN A 98 11.07 11.34 12.72
N ASN A 99 11.98 12.32 12.75
CA ASN A 99 12.57 12.81 14.00
C ASN A 99 11.54 13.51 14.89
N PHE A 100 10.61 14.25 14.30
CA PHE A 100 9.46 14.81 15.01
C PHE A 100 8.61 13.71 15.64
N ALA A 101 8.22 12.70 14.87
CA ALA A 101 7.42 11.58 15.35
C ALA A 101 8.14 10.82 16.47
N TYR A 102 9.45 10.58 16.35
CA TYR A 102 10.20 9.94 17.41
C TYR A 102 10.20 10.78 18.70
N ALA A 103 10.54 12.07 18.61
CA ALA A 103 10.63 12.96 19.76
C ALA A 103 9.26 13.24 20.42
N ALA A 104 8.18 13.22 19.63
CA ALA A 104 6.81 13.34 20.10
C ALA A 104 6.24 12.02 20.65
N GLY A 105 7.01 10.92 20.64
CA GLY A 105 6.68 9.65 21.29
C GLY A 105 5.84 8.69 20.49
N TYR A 106 5.75 8.84 19.16
CA TYR A 106 5.02 7.88 18.33
C TYR A 106 5.65 6.48 18.36
N GLN A 107 6.92 6.38 18.78
CA GLN A 107 7.60 5.10 19.01
C GLN A 107 6.92 4.19 20.04
N PHE A 108 6.02 4.71 20.90
CA PHE A 108 5.19 3.89 21.79
C PHE A 108 4.05 3.15 21.06
N TYR A 109 3.72 3.57 19.84
CA TYR A 109 2.74 2.92 18.96
C TYR A 109 3.41 2.16 17.82
N GLN A 110 4.63 2.56 17.45
CA GLN A 110 5.42 1.97 16.38
C GLN A 110 6.86 1.70 16.86
N ASP A 111 7.12 0.49 17.35
CA ASP A 111 8.38 0.12 18.01
C ASP A 111 9.61 0.20 17.08
N GLU A 112 9.40 0.11 15.77
CA GLU A 112 10.44 0.18 14.73
C GLU A 112 10.85 1.62 14.38
N LEU A 113 10.18 2.63 14.94
CA LEU A 113 10.50 4.03 14.68
C LEU A 113 11.84 4.38 15.32
N ASN A 114 12.83 4.72 14.48
CA ASN A 114 14.17 5.09 14.93
C ASN A 114 14.53 6.52 14.50
N PRO A 115 15.21 7.31 15.36
CA PRO A 115 15.60 8.67 15.02
C PRO A 115 16.91 8.70 14.21
N ILE A 116 17.20 9.87 13.64
CA ILE A 116 18.35 10.15 12.76
C ILE A 116 19.25 11.20 13.41
N LYS A 117 20.58 10.98 13.44
CA LYS A 117 21.56 11.99 13.91
C LYS A 117 22.00 12.92 12.79
N GLY A 118 22.49 14.10 13.16
CA GLY A 118 23.09 15.05 12.20
C GLY A 118 22.09 15.79 11.31
N LEU A 119 20.79 15.52 11.46
CA LEU A 119 19.73 16.28 10.79
C LEU A 119 19.63 17.68 11.39
N LYS A 120 19.82 18.70 10.54
CA LYS A 120 19.51 20.09 10.86
C LYS A 120 18.75 20.74 9.72
N ALA A 121 17.44 20.86 9.86
CA ALA A 121 16.59 21.41 8.81
C ALA A 121 15.24 21.89 9.36
N ILE A 122 14.58 22.77 8.61
CA ILE A 122 13.24 23.26 8.89
C ILE A 122 12.29 22.81 7.78
N LEU A 123 11.12 22.33 8.16
CA LEU A 123 9.98 22.08 7.29
C LEU A 123 8.95 23.18 7.52
N TYR A 124 8.48 23.83 6.46
CA TYR A 124 7.45 24.88 6.50
C TYR A 124 6.16 24.38 5.85
N TYR A 125 5.02 24.74 6.44
CA TYR A 125 3.70 24.45 5.90
C TYR A 125 2.69 25.51 6.34
N GLY A 126 1.62 25.69 5.57
CA GLY A 126 0.62 26.73 5.79
C GLY A 126 -0.78 26.14 5.98
N ILE A 127 -1.57 26.79 6.83
CA ILE A 127 -3.01 26.54 6.99
C ILE A 127 -3.70 27.89 6.90
N ASP A 128 -4.44 28.11 5.81
CA ASP A 128 -4.88 29.42 5.33
C ASP A 128 -3.70 30.41 5.28
N ASP A 129 -3.81 31.54 5.97
CA ASP A 129 -2.79 32.60 5.98
C ASP A 129 -1.71 32.37 7.05
N GLU A 130 -1.86 31.36 7.91
CA GLU A 130 -0.94 31.07 9.02
C GLU A 130 0.15 30.08 8.60
N VAL A 131 1.40 30.43 8.89
CA VAL A 131 2.58 29.61 8.57
C VAL A 131 3.12 28.91 9.81
N TYR A 132 3.32 27.61 9.68
CA TYR A 132 3.85 26.72 10.70
C TYR A 132 5.18 26.12 10.28
N TYR A 133 5.96 25.67 11.26
CA TYR A 133 7.22 24.98 11.00
C TYR A 133 7.52 23.85 11.97
N VAL A 134 8.36 22.92 11.52
CA VAL A 134 9.05 21.92 12.35
C VAL A 134 10.54 22.05 12.10
N GLU A 135 11.29 22.50 13.11
CA GLU A 135 12.75 22.58 13.10
C GLU A 135 13.32 21.34 13.78
N ALA A 136 14.06 20.52 13.02
CA ALA A 136 14.98 19.54 13.56
C ALA A 136 16.38 20.15 13.65
N ASN A 137 16.98 20.14 14.83
CA ASN A 137 18.31 20.70 15.07
C ASN A 137 19.13 19.74 15.93
N GLY A 138 19.70 18.72 15.29
CA GLY A 138 20.33 17.59 15.97
C GLY A 138 19.30 16.82 16.79
N ASP A 139 19.53 16.69 18.09
CA ASP A 139 18.64 15.95 19.00
C ASP A 139 17.36 16.72 19.38
N SER A 140 17.27 18.00 19.00
CA SER A 140 16.19 18.91 19.39
C SER A 140 15.16 19.06 18.29
N ILE A 141 13.88 18.98 18.64
CA ILE A 141 12.77 19.36 17.76
C ILE A 141 12.03 20.57 18.34
N LYS A 142 11.80 21.59 17.51
CA LYS A 142 11.01 22.78 17.84
C LYS A 142 9.92 22.99 16.79
N SER A 143 8.85 23.66 17.19
CA SER A 143 7.77 24.08 16.30
C SER A 143 7.10 25.32 16.90
N ASN A 144 6.45 26.13 16.07
CA ASN A 144 5.53 27.17 16.55
C ASN A 144 4.12 26.64 16.85
N CYS A 145 3.83 25.36 16.58
CA CYS A 145 2.58 24.71 16.94
C CYS A 145 2.49 24.38 18.45
N PHE A 146 3.62 24.31 19.15
CA PHE A 146 3.66 23.98 20.57
C PHE A 146 4.84 24.65 21.27
N THR A 147 4.63 25.05 22.52
CA THR A 147 5.61 25.81 23.32
C THR A 147 6.87 25.03 23.68
N ASP A 148 6.75 23.70 23.76
CA ASP A 148 7.74 22.88 24.43
C ASP A 148 8.77 22.34 23.45
N LYS A 149 10.06 22.54 23.73
CA LYS A 149 11.13 21.89 22.98
C LYS A 149 11.10 20.38 23.23
N LEU A 150 11.00 19.58 22.16
CA LEU A 150 11.08 18.13 22.22
C LEU A 150 12.52 17.66 22.01
N SER A 151 12.82 16.44 22.47
CA SER A 151 14.15 15.86 22.39
C SER A 151 14.07 14.40 21.98
N ILE A 152 14.89 14.01 21.01
CA ILE A 152 15.07 12.60 20.62
C ILE A 152 15.67 11.78 21.77
N LYS A 153 16.48 12.40 22.65
CA LYS A 153 17.06 11.71 23.81
C LYS A 153 16.01 11.41 24.89
N ASN A 154 15.00 12.27 25.01
CA ASN A 154 13.94 12.19 26.01
C ASN A 154 12.57 12.37 25.32
N PRO A 155 12.10 11.37 24.55
CA PRO A 155 10.84 11.47 23.84
C PRO A 155 9.68 11.60 24.84
N ARG A 156 8.71 12.46 24.52
CA ARG A 156 7.50 12.67 25.33
C ARG A 156 6.35 11.86 24.76
N LYS A 157 5.41 11.38 25.58
CA LYS A 157 4.24 10.65 25.04
C LYS A 157 3.34 11.57 24.23
N VAL A 158 2.93 11.11 23.04
CA VAL A 158 2.09 11.83 22.07
C VAL A 158 0.86 12.46 22.74
N ASN A 159 0.19 11.72 23.63
CA ASN A 159 -1.06 12.17 24.27
C ASN A 159 -0.91 13.49 25.05
N GLN A 160 0.29 13.82 25.52
CA GLN A 160 0.55 15.09 26.20
C GLN A 160 0.58 16.29 25.23
N LEU A 161 0.81 16.04 23.94
CA LEU A 161 0.91 17.03 22.87
C LEU A 161 -0.37 17.13 22.03
N LEU A 162 -1.22 16.10 22.00
CA LEU A 162 -2.41 16.00 21.14
C LEU A 162 -3.27 17.26 21.14
N ASN A 163 -3.68 17.72 22.32
CA ASN A 163 -4.58 18.86 22.46
C ASN A 163 -4.02 20.18 21.89
N LYS A 164 -2.70 20.27 21.68
CA LYS A 164 -2.05 21.47 21.13
C LYS A 164 -1.86 21.41 19.62
N ILE A 165 -1.79 20.22 19.02
CA ILE A 165 -1.33 20.04 17.63
C ILE A 165 -2.37 19.45 16.69
N GLU A 166 -3.45 18.83 17.18
CA GLU A 166 -4.46 18.17 16.33
C GLU A 166 -5.03 19.10 15.24
N GLU A 167 -5.27 20.37 15.57
CA GLU A 167 -5.82 21.38 14.64
C GLU A 167 -4.82 21.91 13.61
N VAL A 168 -3.54 21.58 13.73
CA VAL A 168 -2.45 22.13 12.91
C VAL A 168 -1.47 21.08 12.39
N LEU A 169 -1.65 19.80 12.74
CA LEU A 169 -0.82 18.70 12.27
C LEU A 169 -1.42 18.08 10.99
N PHE A 170 -0.55 17.51 10.16
CA PHE A 170 -0.94 16.86 8.91
C PHE A 170 -0.33 15.46 8.80
N TYR A 171 -0.99 14.59 8.05
CA TYR A 171 -0.49 13.26 7.73
C TYR A 171 0.18 13.26 6.36
N THR A 172 1.36 12.66 6.22
CA THR A 172 2.07 12.57 4.94
C THR A 172 2.06 11.14 4.38
N GLN A 173 1.63 10.99 3.13
CA GLN A 173 1.79 9.75 2.37
C GLN A 173 2.69 10.01 1.16
N ILE A 174 3.74 9.22 1.03
CA ILE A 174 4.66 9.29 -0.11
C ILE A 174 4.50 8.02 -0.93
N ILE A 175 4.29 8.18 -2.23
CA ILE A 175 4.10 7.11 -3.19
C ILE A 175 5.28 7.13 -4.16
N ASN A 176 6.05 6.05 -4.14
CA ASN A 176 7.23 5.87 -5.00
C ASN A 176 7.38 4.41 -5.42
N TYR A 177 7.28 4.14 -6.72
CA TYR A 177 7.48 2.81 -7.31
C TYR A 177 8.85 2.65 -7.99
N SER A 178 9.75 3.62 -7.83
CA SER A 178 11.11 3.53 -8.35
C SER A 178 11.89 2.46 -7.59
N LEU A 179 12.39 1.45 -8.30
CA LEU A 179 12.99 0.26 -7.68
C LEU A 179 14.25 0.57 -6.85
N TYR A 180 15.02 1.60 -7.26
CA TYR A 180 16.27 1.99 -6.59
C TYR A 180 16.07 3.05 -5.49
N ALA A 181 14.85 3.50 -5.25
CA ALA A 181 14.58 4.47 -4.19
C ALA A 181 14.33 3.79 -2.84
N TYR A 182 14.64 4.50 -1.75
CA TYR A 182 14.28 4.12 -0.38
C TYR A 182 14.74 2.71 0.05
N ASN A 183 15.91 2.27 -0.42
CA ASN A 183 16.51 1.03 0.03
C ASN A 183 17.13 1.20 1.42
N ALA A 184 16.64 0.44 2.41
CA ALA A 184 17.09 0.50 3.81
C ALA A 184 18.61 0.42 3.97
N ASN A 185 19.27 -0.42 3.15
CA ASN A 185 20.72 -0.63 3.19
C ASN A 185 21.52 0.64 2.87
N GLU A 186 20.93 1.59 2.13
CA GLU A 186 21.59 2.85 1.78
C GLU A 186 21.56 3.88 2.92
N PHE A 187 20.68 3.70 3.91
CA PHE A 187 20.48 4.62 5.03
C PHE A 187 21.00 4.10 6.37
N GLU A 188 21.55 2.89 6.44
CA GLU A 188 21.99 2.26 7.70
C GLU A 188 23.00 3.11 8.49
N HIS A 189 23.87 3.81 7.79
CA HIS A 189 24.88 4.70 8.37
C HIS A 189 24.29 5.89 9.14
N GLU A 190 22.99 6.18 8.96
CA GLU A 190 22.27 7.27 9.63
C GLU A 190 21.65 6.85 10.98
N ASN A 191 21.63 5.55 11.30
CA ASN A 191 20.93 5.00 12.46
C ASN A 191 21.54 5.42 13.80
N VAL A 192 20.66 5.75 14.76
CA VAL A 192 21.05 6.06 16.14
C VAL A 192 21.27 4.80 16.99
N LYS A 193 20.43 3.78 16.81
CA LYS A 193 20.44 2.53 17.59
C LYS A 193 21.02 1.40 16.72
N SER A 194 21.68 0.43 17.36
CA SER A 194 22.02 -0.83 16.70
C SER A 194 20.74 -1.62 16.41
N GLY A 195 20.52 -2.00 15.15
CA GLY A 195 19.30 -2.71 14.73
C GLY A 195 18.84 -2.27 13.35
N ASP A 196 17.54 -2.39 13.10
CA ASP A 196 16.92 -2.09 11.81
C ASP A 196 16.96 -0.60 11.45
N CYS A 197 17.09 -0.34 10.15
CA CYS A 197 17.18 1.00 9.59
C CYS A 197 15.96 1.87 9.90
N TRP A 198 16.17 3.15 10.18
CA TRP A 198 15.10 4.10 10.53
C TRP A 198 13.99 4.17 9.50
N ILE A 199 14.32 3.98 8.22
CA ILE A 199 13.36 4.03 7.13
C ILE A 199 12.38 2.84 7.17
N ASN A 200 12.76 1.70 7.77
CA ASN A 200 11.87 0.56 7.93
C ASN A 200 10.64 0.96 8.75
N GLY A 201 10.85 1.70 9.85
CA GLY A 201 9.79 2.15 10.75
C GLY A 201 8.69 2.99 10.10
N ILE A 202 8.94 3.63 8.95
CA ILE A 202 7.97 4.47 8.23
C ILE A 202 7.26 3.78 7.06
N PHE A 203 7.57 2.52 6.75
CA PHE A 203 6.79 1.74 5.78
C PHE A 203 5.56 1.07 6.39
N HIS A 204 5.54 0.87 7.71
CA HIS A 204 4.50 0.13 8.39
C HIS A 204 3.33 1.03 8.80
N LYS A 205 2.12 0.49 8.65
CA LYS A 205 0.82 1.13 8.96
C LYS A 205 0.16 0.49 10.19
N ASN A 206 0.94 -0.28 10.96
CA ASN A 206 0.44 -1.09 12.08
C ASN A 206 0.19 -0.26 13.35
N ASP A 207 0.36 1.05 13.27
CA ASP A 207 0.12 2.02 14.33
C ASP A 207 -1.25 2.70 14.21
N ALA A 208 -2.10 2.25 13.27
CA ALA A 208 -3.39 2.84 12.94
C ALA A 208 -3.34 4.28 12.40
N TYR A 209 -2.39 4.57 11.51
CA TYR A 209 -2.20 5.89 10.86
C TYR A 209 -1.90 6.99 11.89
N GLN A 210 -1.18 6.66 12.95
CA GLN A 210 -0.80 7.62 13.97
C GLN A 210 0.48 8.36 13.59
N THR A 211 1.55 7.66 13.20
CA THR A 211 2.80 8.28 12.76
C THR A 211 2.50 9.21 11.58
N PRO A 212 2.93 10.50 11.62
CA PRO A 212 2.53 11.53 10.66
C PRO A 212 3.11 11.34 9.24
N ILE A 213 3.72 10.18 8.96
CA ILE A 213 4.33 9.87 7.68
C ILE A 213 4.25 8.38 7.38
N VAL A 214 4.01 8.04 6.11
CA VAL A 214 4.15 6.69 5.59
C VAL A 214 4.71 6.66 4.16
N LEU A 215 5.59 5.69 3.90
CA LEU A 215 6.06 5.35 2.57
C LEU A 215 5.24 4.20 1.96
N ASN A 216 4.95 4.30 0.66
CA ASN A 216 4.19 3.30 -0.07
C ASN A 216 4.76 3.07 -1.49
N PRO A 217 4.88 1.82 -1.97
CA PRO A 217 4.54 0.56 -1.32
C PRO A 217 5.52 0.18 -0.20
N TRP A 218 5.14 -0.81 0.62
CA TRP A 218 6.04 -1.37 1.64
C TRP A 218 7.22 -2.07 0.98
N ARG A 219 8.42 -1.92 1.56
CA ARG A 219 9.66 -2.52 1.07
C ARG A 219 10.34 -3.33 2.17
N ASP A 220 10.88 -4.48 1.79
CA ASP A 220 11.79 -5.27 2.62
C ASP A 220 13.21 -5.14 2.06
N ASN A 221 14.07 -4.34 2.70
CA ASN A 221 15.44 -4.09 2.24
C ASN A 221 15.50 -3.68 0.74
N GLY A 222 14.58 -2.80 0.34
CA GLY A 222 14.41 -2.32 -1.03
C GLY A 222 13.51 -3.18 -1.92
N ALA A 223 13.19 -4.43 -1.53
CA ALA A 223 12.36 -5.33 -2.33
C ALA A 223 10.86 -5.03 -2.15
N ILE A 224 10.15 -4.88 -3.27
CA ILE A 224 8.68 -4.78 -3.31
C ILE A 224 8.10 -6.16 -3.63
N ASP A 225 7.26 -6.70 -2.76
CA ASP A 225 6.48 -7.90 -3.08
C ASP A 225 5.30 -7.53 -4.00
N ILE A 226 5.53 -7.68 -5.30
CA ILE A 226 4.53 -7.33 -6.33
C ILE A 226 3.28 -8.21 -6.25
N ASN A 227 3.37 -9.45 -5.75
CA ASN A 227 2.22 -10.33 -5.63
C ASN A 227 1.30 -9.84 -4.52
N LYS A 228 1.88 -9.45 -3.39
CA LYS A 228 1.15 -8.80 -2.30
C LYS A 228 0.54 -7.47 -2.73
N GLU A 229 1.27 -6.63 -3.46
CA GLU A 229 0.72 -5.37 -3.98
C GLU A 229 -0.43 -5.60 -4.98
N ASN A 230 -0.36 -6.61 -5.85
CA ASN A 230 -1.46 -6.97 -6.75
C ASN A 230 -2.70 -7.44 -5.97
N TYR A 231 -2.52 -8.27 -4.94
CA TYR A 231 -3.61 -8.69 -4.07
C TYR A 231 -4.27 -7.51 -3.36
N LEU A 232 -3.47 -6.58 -2.81
CA LEU A 232 -3.96 -5.38 -2.16
C LEU A 232 -4.66 -4.44 -3.14
N MET A 233 -4.11 -4.25 -4.35
CA MET A 233 -4.73 -3.49 -5.43
C MET A 233 -6.11 -4.04 -5.76
N ASN A 234 -6.26 -5.36 -5.96
CA ASN A 234 -7.56 -5.99 -6.22
C ASN A 234 -8.57 -5.66 -5.12
N GLN A 235 -8.19 -5.77 -3.85
CA GLN A 235 -9.09 -5.44 -2.74
C GLN A 235 -9.48 -3.96 -2.71
N ARG A 236 -8.54 -3.06 -2.95
CA ARG A 236 -8.78 -1.60 -3.00
C ARG A 236 -9.70 -1.25 -4.16
N LEU A 237 -9.50 -1.84 -5.33
CA LEU A 237 -10.33 -1.62 -6.51
C LEU A 237 -11.76 -2.12 -6.31
N ILE A 238 -11.95 -3.31 -5.72
CA ILE A 238 -13.30 -3.81 -5.40
C ILE A 238 -14.03 -2.82 -4.49
N ALA A 239 -13.37 -2.33 -3.44
CA ALA A 239 -13.96 -1.34 -2.55
C ALA A 239 -14.43 -0.08 -3.29
N LEU A 240 -13.62 0.40 -4.23
CA LEU A 240 -13.95 1.59 -5.02
C LEU A 240 -15.03 1.32 -6.07
N PHE A 241 -15.00 0.18 -6.75
CA PHE A 241 -15.95 -0.15 -7.80
C PHE A 241 -17.34 -0.43 -7.23
N VAL A 242 -17.45 -1.09 -6.08
CA VAL A 242 -18.74 -1.32 -5.44
C VAL A 242 -19.37 0.00 -4.98
N ASP A 243 -18.57 0.90 -4.40
CA ASP A 243 -19.04 2.20 -3.89
C ASP A 243 -19.44 3.20 -4.99
N CYS A 244 -19.07 2.95 -6.25
CA CYS A 244 -19.36 3.87 -7.35
C CYS A 244 -20.76 3.67 -7.95
N ASP A 245 -21.47 4.77 -8.16
CA ASP A 245 -22.69 4.83 -8.95
C ASP A 245 -22.45 4.47 -10.43
N ASN A 246 -23.51 4.02 -11.09
CA ASN A 246 -23.52 3.73 -12.52
C ASN A 246 -23.49 5.03 -13.34
N GLY A 247 -22.69 5.07 -14.41
CA GLY A 247 -22.63 6.22 -15.32
C GLY A 247 -21.33 6.30 -16.13
N LYS A 248 -21.30 7.13 -17.18
CA LYS A 248 -20.11 7.29 -18.04
C LYS A 248 -18.88 7.78 -17.27
N ASP A 249 -19.09 8.61 -16.25
CA ASP A 249 -18.02 9.12 -15.40
C ASP A 249 -17.63 8.16 -14.27
N SER A 250 -18.26 6.97 -14.16
CA SER A 250 -18.01 6.01 -13.08
C SER A 250 -16.54 5.60 -13.02
N PHE A 251 -16.01 5.37 -11.80
CA PHE A 251 -14.65 4.85 -11.62
C PHE A 251 -14.50 3.45 -12.23
N ARG A 252 -15.61 2.73 -12.45
CA ARG A 252 -15.64 1.45 -13.15
C ARG A 252 -15.18 1.57 -14.60
N ASN A 253 -15.32 2.74 -15.23
CA ASN A 253 -14.89 2.97 -16.60
C ASN A 253 -13.38 3.30 -16.65
N ILE A 254 -12.62 2.39 -17.27
CA ILE A 254 -11.19 2.51 -17.48
C ILE A 254 -10.93 2.96 -18.92
N ASP A 255 -10.53 4.23 -19.05
CA ASP A 255 -10.11 4.87 -20.31
C ASP A 255 -11.15 4.80 -21.45
N ASN A 256 -12.45 4.73 -21.14
CA ASN A 256 -13.55 4.54 -22.12
C ASN A 256 -13.39 3.30 -23.01
N LYS A 257 -12.53 2.35 -22.63
CA LYS A 257 -12.30 1.10 -23.36
C LYS A 257 -12.89 -0.10 -22.64
N LYS A 258 -12.81 -0.11 -21.31
CA LYS A 258 -13.20 -1.24 -20.46
C LYS A 258 -14.03 -0.76 -19.28
N GLU A 259 -15.02 -1.53 -18.85
CA GLU A 259 -15.82 -1.26 -17.66
C GLU A 259 -15.70 -2.42 -16.68
N ALA A 260 -15.34 -2.15 -15.41
CA ALA A 260 -15.42 -3.14 -14.34
C ALA A 260 -16.87 -3.56 -14.15
N LYS A 261 -17.18 -4.82 -14.47
CA LYS A 261 -18.58 -5.29 -14.58
C LYS A 261 -18.95 -6.35 -13.56
N TYR A 262 -18.09 -7.35 -13.35
CA TYR A 262 -18.38 -8.47 -12.47
C TYR A 262 -17.31 -8.67 -11.41
N ILE A 263 -17.71 -9.16 -10.24
CA ILE A 263 -16.81 -9.74 -9.23
C ILE A 263 -16.88 -11.26 -9.35
N ILE A 264 -15.72 -11.90 -9.39
CA ILE A 264 -15.56 -13.35 -9.26
C ILE A 264 -15.09 -13.67 -7.85
N PHE A 265 -15.67 -14.71 -7.26
CA PHE A 265 -15.28 -15.25 -5.97
C PHE A 265 -14.90 -16.72 -6.11
N ASN A 266 -13.73 -17.06 -5.59
CA ASN A 266 -13.30 -18.43 -5.39
C ASN A 266 -13.09 -18.64 -3.90
N GLN A 267 -13.77 -19.62 -3.30
CA GLN A 267 -13.49 -19.96 -1.91
C GLN A 267 -12.07 -20.52 -1.80
N HIS A 268 -11.29 -20.04 -0.82
CA HIS A 268 -9.98 -20.62 -0.54
C HIS A 268 -10.14 -22.08 -0.13
N ASP A 269 -9.21 -22.95 -0.54
CA ASP A 269 -9.27 -24.37 -0.17
C ASP A 269 -9.02 -24.52 1.34
N GLU A 270 -8.02 -23.81 1.86
CA GLU A 270 -7.59 -23.85 3.25
C GLU A 270 -7.95 -22.56 3.99
N SER A 271 -8.17 -22.66 5.29
CA SER A 271 -8.47 -21.49 6.13
C SER A 271 -7.19 -20.70 6.46
N LYS A 272 -7.34 -19.41 6.76
CA LYS A 272 -6.20 -18.59 7.24
C LYS A 272 -5.74 -18.98 8.64
N LEU A 273 -6.58 -19.60 9.46
CA LEU A 273 -6.17 -20.15 10.74
C LEU A 273 -5.22 -21.33 10.51
N GLU A 274 -5.58 -22.22 9.59
CA GLU A 274 -4.77 -23.38 9.21
C GLU A 274 -3.43 -22.95 8.63
N LEU A 275 -3.45 -22.12 7.57
CA LEU A 275 -2.26 -21.63 6.90
C LEU A 275 -1.33 -20.86 7.85
N ASN A 276 -1.81 -19.79 8.49
CA ASN A 276 -0.92 -18.89 9.21
C ASN A 276 -0.56 -19.40 10.61
N THR A 277 -1.48 -20.12 11.27
CA THR A 277 -1.24 -20.59 12.64
C THR A 277 -0.68 -22.00 12.63
N TYR A 278 -1.35 -22.98 12.01
CA TYR A 278 -0.89 -24.36 12.08
C TYR A 278 0.26 -24.68 11.12
N LYS A 279 0.35 -24.02 9.97
CA LYS A 279 1.51 -24.19 9.06
C LYS A 279 2.60 -23.17 9.36
N ASP A 280 2.40 -21.90 9.03
CA ASP A 280 3.49 -20.93 8.96
C ASP A 280 4.09 -20.64 10.33
N TYR A 281 3.26 -20.36 11.35
CA TYR A 281 3.76 -20.11 12.69
C TYR A 281 4.48 -21.33 13.26
N PHE A 282 3.92 -22.55 13.08
CA PHE A 282 4.55 -23.76 13.62
C PHE A 282 5.87 -24.02 12.89
N ILE A 283 5.90 -23.99 11.56
CA ILE A 283 7.09 -24.20 10.72
C ILE A 283 8.17 -23.15 10.99
N ASN A 284 7.83 -21.87 11.07
CA ASN A 284 8.82 -20.81 11.30
C ASN A 284 9.40 -20.87 12.71
N THR A 285 8.60 -21.28 13.69
CA THR A 285 9.10 -21.54 15.05
C THR A 285 10.00 -22.79 15.08
N TYR A 286 9.78 -23.77 14.19
CA TYR A 286 10.63 -24.95 14.01
C TYR A 286 11.96 -24.68 13.28
N LYS A 287 12.04 -23.69 12.37
CA LYS A 287 13.32 -23.38 11.67
C LYS A 287 14.45 -22.92 12.60
N PHE A 288 14.12 -22.50 13.81
CA PHE A 288 15.11 -22.13 14.84
C PHE A 288 15.59 -23.31 15.69
N GLU A 289 14.92 -24.49 15.69
CA GLU A 289 15.23 -25.63 16.57
C GLU A 289 14.94 -26.99 15.88
N GLY A 290 15.96 -27.84 15.75
CA GLY A 290 15.96 -29.00 14.83
C GLY A 290 15.07 -30.21 15.17
N ASN A 291 14.47 -30.77 14.10
CA ASN A 291 13.94 -32.13 13.83
C ASN A 291 12.51 -32.60 14.26
N ASN A 292 12.02 -33.55 13.42
CA ASN A 292 10.83 -34.45 13.40
C ASN A 292 9.48 -34.00 12.81
N PHE A 293 8.94 -32.80 13.09
CA PHE A 293 7.62 -32.42 12.52
C PHE A 293 7.70 -32.10 11.01
N GLN A 294 8.85 -31.61 10.55
CA GLN A 294 9.10 -31.34 9.14
C GLN A 294 9.10 -32.61 8.27
N SER A 295 9.55 -33.76 8.80
CA SER A 295 9.46 -35.02 8.05
C SER A 295 8.00 -35.44 7.91
N GLN A 296 7.19 -35.40 8.97
CA GLN A 296 5.76 -35.72 8.90
C GLN A 296 4.99 -34.80 7.92
N ILE A 297 5.30 -33.49 7.88
CA ILE A 297 4.72 -32.55 6.91
C ILE A 297 5.20 -32.86 5.48
N ASN A 298 6.48 -33.19 5.29
CA ASN A 298 7.03 -33.51 3.97
C ASN A 298 6.52 -34.86 3.46
N ASP A 299 6.44 -35.86 4.32
CA ASP A 299 5.86 -37.19 4.06
C ASP A 299 4.38 -37.05 3.69
N ALA A 300 3.62 -36.22 4.40
CA ALA A 300 2.22 -35.93 4.06
C ALA A 300 2.07 -35.22 2.70
N LYS A 301 3.04 -34.36 2.32
CA LYS A 301 3.06 -33.66 1.01
C LYS A 301 3.51 -34.56 -0.15
N GLU A 302 4.44 -35.48 0.07
CA GLU A 302 4.83 -36.45 -0.95
C GLU A 302 3.68 -37.42 -1.27
N VAL A 303 2.92 -37.80 -0.25
CA VAL A 303 1.70 -38.63 -0.40
C VAL A 303 0.56 -37.88 -1.11
N GLU A 304 0.47 -36.57 -0.95
CA GLU A 304 -0.54 -35.73 -1.65
C GLU A 304 -0.24 -35.59 -3.16
N LYS A 305 1.05 -35.62 -3.54
CA LYS A 305 1.47 -35.63 -4.96
C LYS A 305 1.23 -36.96 -5.66
N SER A 306 1.04 -38.06 -4.94
CA SER A 306 0.83 -39.41 -5.49
C SER A 306 -0.63 -39.79 -5.75
N ASN A 307 -1.56 -38.82 -5.81
CA ASN A 307 -2.98 -39.01 -6.11
C ASN A 307 -3.78 -39.90 -5.13
N GLU A 308 -3.28 -40.15 -3.91
CA GLU A 308 -4.09 -40.68 -2.82
C GLU A 308 -4.58 -39.51 -1.95
N GLY A 309 -5.64 -38.83 -2.43
CA GLY A 309 -6.26 -37.72 -1.73
C GLY A 309 -6.75 -38.10 -0.33
N ASN A 310 -6.61 -37.15 0.60
CA ASN A 310 -7.17 -37.05 1.97
C ASN A 310 -6.22 -37.09 3.18
N ASN A 311 -4.90 -37.29 3.05
CA ASN A 311 -4.06 -37.40 4.26
C ASN A 311 -3.64 -36.06 4.90
N TYR A 312 -3.40 -34.99 4.15
CA TYR A 312 -3.03 -33.70 4.75
C TYR A 312 -4.22 -33.00 5.44
N ALA A 313 -5.37 -32.96 4.77
CA ALA A 313 -6.62 -32.49 5.36
C ALA A 313 -7.03 -33.34 6.58
N SER A 314 -6.83 -34.67 6.54
CA SER A 314 -7.04 -35.55 7.70
C SER A 314 -6.06 -35.29 8.85
N PHE A 315 -4.79 -34.96 8.56
CA PHE A 315 -3.81 -34.56 9.56
C PHE A 315 -4.19 -33.24 10.24
N VAL A 316 -4.55 -32.22 9.46
CA VAL A 316 -5.01 -30.92 9.97
C VAL A 316 -6.32 -31.07 10.73
N ASN A 317 -7.31 -31.79 10.20
CA ASN A 317 -8.58 -32.05 10.87
C ASN A 317 -8.38 -32.86 12.16
N GLY A 318 -7.51 -33.88 12.12
CA GLY A 318 -7.14 -34.67 13.29
C GLY A 318 -6.49 -33.82 14.38
N HIS A 319 -5.58 -32.90 14.03
CA HIS A 319 -5.06 -31.95 14.99
C HIS A 319 -6.13 -30.98 15.50
N THR A 320 -7.02 -30.47 14.64
CA THR A 320 -8.05 -29.49 15.02
C THR A 320 -9.18 -30.11 15.87
N ASP A 321 -9.54 -31.37 15.65
CA ASP A 321 -10.41 -32.17 16.53
C ASP A 321 -9.70 -32.49 17.86
N ASN A 322 -8.39 -32.78 17.80
CA ASN A 322 -7.60 -32.95 19.01
C ASN A 322 -7.46 -31.63 19.82
N LEU A 323 -7.55 -30.45 19.19
CA LEU A 323 -7.55 -29.15 19.90
C LEU A 323 -8.82 -28.94 20.73
N LYS A 324 -9.97 -29.41 20.24
CA LYS A 324 -11.23 -29.43 21.02
C LYS A 324 -11.07 -30.32 22.25
N ASN A 325 -10.46 -31.49 22.07
CA ASN A 325 -10.18 -32.44 23.16
C ASN A 325 -9.18 -31.89 24.19
N ILE A 326 -8.15 -31.11 23.78
CA ILE A 326 -7.23 -30.46 24.73
C ILE A 326 -7.99 -29.54 25.66
N LYS A 327 -8.86 -28.67 25.13
CA LYS A 327 -9.54 -27.67 25.96
C LYS A 327 -10.46 -28.32 26.98
N GLN A 328 -11.33 -29.23 26.52
CA GLN A 328 -12.26 -29.94 27.39
C GLN A 328 -11.50 -30.60 28.55
N ILE A 329 -10.33 -31.16 28.25
CA ILE A 329 -9.49 -31.82 29.26
C ILE A 329 -8.74 -30.82 30.15
N ILE A 330 -8.30 -29.67 29.65
CA ILE A 330 -7.75 -28.59 30.48
C ILE A 330 -8.83 -28.03 31.42
N GLU A 331 -10.06 -27.82 30.94
CA GLU A 331 -11.20 -27.33 31.73
C GLU A 331 -11.64 -28.37 32.78
N ASP A 332 -11.79 -29.64 32.39
CA ASP A 332 -12.15 -30.74 33.29
C ASP A 332 -11.07 -31.03 34.34
N ASN A 333 -9.82 -30.61 34.11
CA ASN A 333 -8.68 -30.82 34.99
C ASN A 333 -7.98 -29.49 35.36
N GLN A 334 -8.75 -28.39 35.49
CA GLN A 334 -8.20 -27.04 35.65
C GLN A 334 -7.23 -26.90 36.83
N ASN A 335 -7.59 -27.44 38.01
CA ASN A 335 -6.71 -27.43 39.19
C ASN A 335 -5.40 -28.19 38.95
N ASP A 336 -5.43 -29.25 38.14
CA ASP A 336 -4.29 -30.09 37.84
C ASP A 336 -3.39 -29.46 36.79
N PHE A 337 -3.98 -28.73 35.83
CA PHE A 337 -3.28 -27.91 34.87
C PHE A 337 -2.62 -26.71 35.57
N ASP A 338 -3.33 -25.99 36.45
CA ASP A 338 -2.80 -24.90 37.26
C ASP A 338 -1.67 -25.39 38.19
N PHE A 339 -1.82 -26.58 38.77
CA PHE A 339 -0.75 -27.20 39.55
C PHE A 339 0.45 -27.60 38.67
N ALA A 340 0.23 -28.20 37.49
CA ALA A 340 1.29 -28.51 36.53
C ALA A 340 2.02 -27.27 36.04
N PHE A 341 1.29 -26.20 35.83
CA PHE A 341 1.77 -24.90 35.44
C PHE A 341 2.59 -24.24 36.56
N ASN A 342 2.16 -24.35 37.81
CA ASN A 342 2.94 -23.89 38.96
C ASN A 342 4.22 -24.72 39.18
N VAL A 343 4.15 -26.04 38.96
CA VAL A 343 5.33 -26.92 38.93
C VAL A 343 6.25 -26.53 37.77
N PHE A 344 5.73 -26.27 36.57
CA PHE A 344 6.47 -25.73 35.42
C PHE A 344 7.22 -24.45 35.81
N LYS A 345 6.53 -23.49 36.42
CA LYS A 345 7.08 -22.19 36.85
C LYS A 345 8.21 -22.36 37.87
N SER A 346 8.09 -23.33 38.76
CA SER A 346 9.13 -23.67 39.75
C SER A 346 10.38 -24.31 39.11
N ILE A 347 10.17 -25.14 38.08
CA ILE A 347 11.22 -25.83 37.32
C ILE A 347 11.94 -24.83 36.40
N SER A 348 11.22 -24.07 35.57
CA SER A 348 11.78 -23.09 34.64
C SER A 348 12.66 -22.03 35.32
N LYS A 349 12.26 -21.51 36.49
CA LYS A 349 13.10 -20.61 37.32
C LYS A 349 14.45 -21.21 37.71
N LYS A 350 14.52 -22.53 37.94
CA LYS A 350 15.74 -23.23 38.33
C LYS A 350 16.72 -23.45 37.16
N PHE A 351 16.22 -23.56 35.93
CA PHE A 351 17.05 -24.03 34.83
C PHE A 351 17.77 -22.92 34.02
N LYS A 352 17.42 -21.62 34.16
CA LYS A 352 18.01 -20.52 33.33
C LYS A 352 18.10 -20.88 31.82
N THR A 353 17.28 -21.80 31.34
CA THR A 353 17.38 -22.32 29.97
C THR A 353 16.56 -21.43 29.05
N LYS A 354 17.25 -20.70 28.16
CA LYS A 354 16.62 -19.90 27.09
C LYS A 354 15.90 -20.73 26.01
N ARG A 355 15.94 -22.06 26.07
CA ARG A 355 15.49 -22.98 25.02
C ARG A 355 15.01 -24.28 25.66
N SER A 356 13.79 -24.74 25.37
CA SER A 356 13.33 -26.06 25.81
C SER A 356 12.18 -26.59 24.95
N ASP A 357 12.40 -27.77 24.37
CA ASP A 357 11.37 -28.63 23.80
C ASP A 357 10.37 -29.02 24.92
N PHE A 358 9.06 -29.00 24.64
CA PHE A 358 8.01 -29.41 25.60
C PHE A 358 8.19 -30.88 26.00
N LYS A 359 8.81 -31.69 25.14
CA LYS A 359 9.19 -33.07 25.44
C LYS A 359 10.15 -33.16 26.62
N ASP A 360 11.21 -32.34 26.60
CA ASP A 360 12.20 -32.29 27.68
C ASP A 360 11.58 -31.78 28.97
N TYR A 361 10.66 -30.81 28.87
CA TYR A 361 9.85 -30.38 29.99
C TYR A 361 9.03 -31.54 30.59
N LEU A 362 8.28 -32.28 29.78
CA LEU A 362 7.47 -33.41 30.27
C LEU A 362 8.34 -34.50 30.89
N ILE A 363 9.54 -34.74 30.36
CA ILE A 363 10.53 -35.66 30.93
C ILE A 363 11.00 -35.18 32.31
N GLN A 364 11.33 -33.89 32.45
CA GLN A 364 11.78 -33.34 33.73
C GLN A 364 10.64 -33.28 34.76
N LEU A 365 9.42 -33.00 34.34
CA LEU A 365 8.25 -33.05 35.21
C LEU A 365 8.00 -34.47 35.71
N LYS A 366 8.09 -35.50 34.83
CA LYS A 366 8.05 -36.92 35.24
C LYS A 366 9.14 -37.26 36.27
N LYS A 367 10.38 -36.80 36.06
CA LYS A 367 11.50 -37.04 36.99
C LYS A 367 11.27 -36.38 38.35
N THR A 368 10.77 -35.15 38.36
CA THR A 368 10.47 -34.40 39.59
C THR A 368 9.34 -35.06 40.38
N LEU A 369 8.33 -35.59 39.68
CA LEU A 369 7.21 -36.30 40.29
C LEU A 369 7.58 -37.61 40.99
N VAL A 370 8.74 -38.21 40.69
CA VAL A 370 9.24 -39.40 41.40
C VAL A 370 9.45 -39.08 42.89
N PHE A 371 9.85 -37.85 43.21
CA PHE A 371 10.18 -37.39 44.56
C PHE A 371 8.99 -36.85 45.35
N VAL A 372 7.80 -36.73 44.74
CA VAL A 372 6.55 -36.38 45.41
C VAL A 372 5.94 -37.64 46.04
N GLU A 373 5.40 -37.58 47.25
CA GLU A 373 4.85 -38.75 47.95
C GLU A 373 3.70 -39.43 47.18
N LYS A 374 3.56 -40.75 47.33
CA LYS A 374 2.61 -41.58 46.53
C LYS A 374 1.13 -41.29 46.82
N SER A 375 0.80 -40.72 47.98
CA SER A 375 -0.56 -40.40 48.43
C SER A 375 -1.07 -39.03 47.96
N ASP A 376 -0.22 -38.23 47.33
CA ASP A 376 -0.57 -36.85 46.96
C ASP A 376 -1.51 -36.83 45.74
N GLN A 377 -2.73 -36.33 45.92
CA GLN A 377 -3.75 -36.22 44.87
C GLN A 377 -3.20 -35.44 43.67
N ASN A 378 -2.40 -34.41 43.95
CA ASN A 378 -1.64 -33.60 43.00
C ASN A 378 -0.69 -34.42 42.10
N LYS A 379 -0.10 -35.51 42.61
CA LYS A 379 0.78 -36.39 41.83
C LYS A 379 0.01 -37.22 40.81
N LYS A 380 -1.18 -37.71 41.16
CA LYS A 380 -2.05 -38.49 40.25
C LYS A 380 -2.55 -37.62 39.11
N SER A 381 -3.01 -36.42 39.45
CA SER A 381 -3.40 -35.34 38.56
C SER A 381 -2.33 -34.99 37.53
N LEU A 382 -1.09 -34.73 37.97
CA LEU A 382 0.02 -34.45 37.04
C LEU A 382 0.38 -35.63 36.15
N LEU A 383 0.37 -36.85 36.67
CA LEU A 383 0.62 -38.04 35.86
C LEU A 383 -0.47 -38.24 34.80
N SER A 384 -1.73 -37.89 35.11
CA SER A 384 -2.84 -37.88 34.16
C SER A 384 -2.59 -36.87 33.04
N LEU A 385 -2.22 -35.64 33.38
CA LEU A 385 -1.91 -34.57 32.44
C LEU A 385 -0.76 -34.93 31.50
N VAL A 386 0.33 -35.48 32.06
CA VAL A 386 1.48 -35.93 31.28
C VAL A 386 1.11 -37.09 30.35
N ARG A 387 0.32 -38.06 30.82
CA ARG A 387 -0.20 -39.15 29.98
C ARG A 387 -1.10 -38.60 28.87
N PHE A 388 -1.91 -37.59 29.16
CA PHE A 388 -2.78 -36.94 28.20
C PHE A 388 -1.97 -36.28 27.06
N PHE A 389 -0.99 -35.44 27.38
CA PHE A 389 -0.14 -34.82 26.36
C PHE A 389 0.68 -35.85 25.57
N THR A 390 1.15 -36.92 26.21
CA THR A 390 1.92 -37.99 25.54
C THR A 390 1.02 -38.85 24.63
N LYS A 391 -0.18 -39.22 25.07
CA LYS A 391 -1.12 -40.05 24.31
C LYS A 391 -1.56 -39.39 23.01
N ASN A 392 -1.72 -38.06 23.04
CA ASN A 392 -2.18 -37.27 21.89
C ASN A 392 -1.02 -36.66 21.07
N LYS A 393 0.22 -37.11 21.29
CA LYS A 393 1.44 -36.62 20.60
C LYS A 393 1.74 -35.13 20.75
N TYR A 394 1.14 -34.43 21.71
CA TYR A 394 1.43 -33.02 21.97
C TYR A 394 2.79 -32.78 22.60
N ASN A 395 3.41 -33.82 23.15
CA ASN A 395 4.81 -33.82 23.55
C ASN A 395 5.78 -33.59 22.36
N GLU A 396 5.31 -33.51 21.12
CA GLU A 396 6.12 -33.15 19.94
C GLU A 396 6.09 -31.66 19.64
N LEU A 397 5.19 -30.87 20.25
CA LEU A 397 5.13 -29.42 20.08
C LEU A 397 6.17 -28.72 20.94
N ASN A 398 6.70 -27.58 20.51
CA ASN A 398 7.45 -26.71 21.44
C ASN A 398 6.51 -25.83 22.29
N LEU A 399 7.07 -25.16 23.29
CA LEU A 399 6.28 -24.32 24.21
C LEU A 399 5.52 -23.19 23.50
N LEU A 400 6.13 -22.54 22.51
CA LEU A 400 5.53 -21.44 21.76
C LEU A 400 4.33 -21.90 20.91
N GLN A 401 4.37 -23.13 20.41
CA GLN A 401 3.27 -23.75 19.66
C GLN A 401 2.10 -24.12 20.58
N LEU A 402 2.39 -24.71 21.74
CA LEU A 402 1.36 -25.01 22.74
C LEU A 402 0.68 -23.72 23.25
N GLN A 403 1.46 -22.67 23.49
CA GLN A 403 0.94 -21.35 23.85
C GLN A 403 -0.02 -20.81 22.78
N ARG A 404 0.39 -20.89 21.51
CA ARG A 404 -0.42 -20.42 20.39
C ARG A 404 -1.76 -21.14 20.31
N ILE A 405 -1.76 -22.45 20.56
CA ILE A 405 -2.97 -23.28 20.63
C ILE A 405 -3.92 -22.78 21.72
N ILE A 406 -3.40 -22.58 22.93
CA ILE A 406 -4.21 -22.13 24.08
C ILE A 406 -4.85 -20.77 23.77
N ILE A 407 -4.11 -19.83 23.19
CA ILE A 407 -4.64 -18.51 22.81
C ILE A 407 -5.80 -18.65 21.80
N VAL A 408 -5.61 -19.45 20.74
CA VAL A 408 -6.66 -19.70 19.72
C VAL A 408 -7.92 -20.28 20.38
N ILE A 409 -7.73 -21.23 21.27
CA ILE A 409 -8.78 -21.88 22.04
C ILE A 409 -9.52 -20.86 22.92
N THR A 410 -8.83 -20.04 23.71
CA THR A 410 -9.48 -19.04 24.58
C THR A 410 -10.30 -18.06 23.77
N ILE A 411 -9.70 -17.48 22.72
CA ILE A 411 -10.39 -16.53 21.83
C ILE A 411 -11.65 -17.15 21.20
N ARG A 412 -11.62 -18.42 20.80
CA ARG A 412 -12.82 -19.12 20.31
C ARG A 412 -13.95 -19.14 21.33
N ASN A 413 -13.67 -19.44 22.61
CA ASN A 413 -14.71 -19.42 23.63
C ASN A 413 -15.26 -18.02 23.90
N LEU A 414 -14.40 -17.00 23.86
CA LEU A 414 -14.85 -15.62 24.03
C LEU A 414 -15.83 -15.22 22.91
N TRP A 415 -15.53 -15.59 21.67
CA TRP A 415 -16.47 -15.43 20.56
C TRP A 415 -17.75 -16.23 20.74
N HIS A 416 -17.67 -17.51 21.12
CA HIS A 416 -18.84 -18.33 21.37
C HIS A 416 -19.75 -17.74 22.46
N LYS A 417 -19.17 -17.33 23.60
CA LYS A 417 -19.91 -16.69 24.70
C LYS A 417 -20.63 -15.42 24.22
N LYS A 418 -19.92 -14.56 23.47
CA LYS A 418 -20.52 -13.35 22.88
C LYS A 418 -21.73 -13.71 22.01
N TYR A 419 -21.60 -14.70 21.12
CA TYR A 419 -22.69 -15.08 20.23
C TYR A 419 -23.87 -15.74 20.97
N GLN A 420 -23.63 -16.45 22.08
CA GLN A 420 -24.71 -16.99 22.91
C GLN A 420 -25.54 -15.93 23.64
N GLU A 421 -24.93 -14.80 24.03
CA GLU A 421 -25.61 -13.69 24.71
C GLU A 421 -26.69 -13.04 23.81
N TYR A 422 -26.55 -13.15 22.48
CA TYR A 422 -27.62 -12.82 21.54
C TYR A 422 -28.55 -14.04 21.38
N GLN A 423 -29.67 -14.06 22.13
CA GLN A 423 -30.62 -15.19 22.21
C GLN A 423 -31.19 -15.73 20.87
N GLU A 424 -30.94 -15.06 19.74
CA GLU A 424 -31.31 -15.48 18.37
C GLU A 424 -30.21 -16.27 17.61
N TYR A 425 -29.04 -16.51 18.22
CA TYR A 425 -27.82 -17.00 17.54
C TYR A 425 -27.39 -18.42 17.94
N GLN A 426 -28.31 -19.35 18.17
CA GLN A 426 -27.94 -20.77 18.29
C GLN A 426 -27.28 -21.25 16.97
N GLY A 427 -25.98 -21.61 17.02
CA GLY A 427 -25.33 -22.37 15.94
C GLY A 427 -23.97 -21.91 15.42
N TYR A 428 -23.50 -20.68 15.71
CA TYR A 428 -22.13 -20.28 15.37
C TYR A 428 -21.17 -20.53 16.55
N PHE A 429 -20.00 -21.09 16.26
CA PHE A 429 -19.00 -21.53 17.24
C PHE A 429 -19.43 -22.68 18.18
N SER A 430 -20.41 -23.52 17.83
CA SER A 430 -20.86 -24.63 18.70
C SER A 430 -19.72 -25.62 19.05
N SER A 431 -19.86 -26.34 20.15
CA SER A 431 -18.94 -27.45 20.53
C SER A 431 -18.79 -28.48 19.41
N ASP A 432 -19.88 -28.67 18.66
CA ASP A 432 -20.06 -29.77 17.70
C ASP A 432 -19.77 -29.39 16.25
N SER A 433 -19.41 -28.13 15.93
CA SER A 433 -19.08 -27.74 14.55
C SER A 433 -17.79 -28.44 14.11
N THR A 434 -17.90 -29.55 13.39
CA THR A 434 -16.79 -30.11 12.62
C THR A 434 -16.23 -29.00 11.74
N TYR A 435 -14.91 -28.87 11.64
CA TYR A 435 -14.29 -27.90 10.74
C TYR A 435 -14.58 -28.34 9.30
N GLY A 436 -15.78 -27.99 8.82
CA GLY A 436 -16.23 -28.28 7.49
C GLY A 436 -15.47 -27.42 6.48
N ASN A 437 -15.42 -27.89 5.23
CA ASN A 437 -14.82 -27.13 4.14
C ASN A 437 -15.74 -25.98 3.64
N ASP A 438 -16.88 -25.77 4.29
CA ASP A 438 -17.90 -24.81 3.92
C ASP A 438 -17.53 -23.35 4.30
N SER A 439 -18.28 -22.39 3.75
CA SER A 439 -18.00 -20.95 3.92
C SER A 439 -18.26 -20.44 5.33
N ILE A 440 -19.15 -21.08 6.10
CA ILE A 440 -19.44 -20.71 7.50
C ILE A 440 -18.24 -21.10 8.37
N SER A 441 -17.81 -22.36 8.30
CA SER A 441 -16.68 -22.89 9.05
C SER A 441 -15.41 -22.09 8.80
N LYS A 442 -15.10 -21.74 7.54
CA LYS A 442 -13.93 -20.90 7.21
C LYS A 442 -14.04 -19.47 7.72
N SER A 443 -15.26 -18.92 7.79
CA SER A 443 -15.50 -17.57 8.33
C SER A 443 -15.25 -17.54 9.84
N GLU A 444 -15.72 -18.54 10.58
CA GLU A 444 -15.44 -18.69 12.02
C GLU A 444 -13.93 -18.79 12.29
N GLN A 445 -13.25 -19.67 11.54
CA GLN A 445 -11.80 -19.83 11.62
C GLN A 445 -11.06 -18.51 11.34
N TYR A 446 -11.51 -17.76 10.33
CA TYR A 446 -10.92 -16.46 10.00
C TYR A 446 -11.08 -15.44 11.12
N ILE A 447 -12.26 -15.33 11.73
CA ILE A 447 -12.52 -14.41 12.85
C ILE A 447 -11.58 -14.71 14.02
N ILE A 448 -11.41 -15.99 14.38
CA ILE A 448 -10.49 -16.41 15.44
C ILE A 448 -9.05 -16.01 15.10
N TYR A 449 -8.57 -16.42 13.92
CA TYR A 449 -7.21 -16.09 13.45
C TYR A 449 -6.96 -14.57 13.48
N LYS A 450 -7.91 -13.79 12.94
CA LYS A 450 -7.75 -12.35 12.80
C LYS A 450 -7.80 -11.66 14.15
N THR A 451 -8.62 -12.14 15.09
CA THR A 451 -8.65 -11.67 16.48
C THR A 451 -7.30 -11.86 17.16
N VAL A 452 -6.73 -13.07 17.09
CA VAL A 452 -5.40 -13.34 17.63
C VAL A 452 -4.37 -12.43 16.96
N SER A 453 -4.39 -12.33 15.63
CA SER A 453 -3.47 -11.49 14.84
C SER A 453 -3.54 -10.01 15.24
N ILE A 454 -4.75 -9.46 15.46
CA ILE A 454 -4.93 -8.06 15.87
C ILE A 454 -4.39 -7.84 17.27
N ILE A 455 -4.85 -8.63 18.24
CA ILE A 455 -4.45 -8.43 19.64
C ILE A 455 -2.93 -8.60 19.79
N THR A 456 -2.29 -9.51 19.05
CA THR A 456 -0.82 -9.66 19.08
C THR A 456 -0.07 -8.52 18.42
N LYS A 457 -0.60 -7.90 17.37
CA LYS A 457 0.13 -6.90 16.56
C LYS A 457 -0.07 -5.48 17.06
N TYR A 458 -1.27 -5.14 17.53
CA TYR A 458 -1.68 -3.77 17.82
C TYR A 458 -1.63 -3.50 19.33
N PRO A 459 -0.69 -2.68 19.84
CA PRO A 459 -0.49 -2.46 21.27
C PRO A 459 -1.70 -1.89 22.02
N GLN A 460 -2.57 -1.12 21.35
CA GLN A 460 -3.73 -0.48 21.96
C GLN A 460 -4.73 -1.47 22.57
N TYR A 461 -4.87 -2.66 21.99
CA TYR A 461 -5.73 -3.71 22.54
C TYR A 461 -5.09 -4.43 23.74
N ARG A 462 -3.77 -4.29 23.95
CA ARG A 462 -3.01 -5.04 24.97
C ARG A 462 -2.83 -4.29 26.29
N SER A 463 -2.77 -2.96 26.28
CA SER A 463 -2.27 -2.22 27.44
C SER A 463 -3.27 -2.05 28.59
N VAL A 464 -2.87 -2.51 29.79
CA VAL A 464 -3.27 -1.96 31.08
C VAL A 464 -1.96 -1.62 31.79
N ASN A 465 -1.60 -0.34 31.82
CA ASN A 465 -0.47 0.27 32.56
C ASN A 465 0.74 -0.63 32.92
N SER A 466 1.85 -0.42 32.19
CA SER A 466 3.26 -0.75 32.52
C SER A 466 3.74 -2.21 32.38
N ILE A 467 4.92 -2.34 31.76
CA ILE A 467 5.73 -3.56 31.49
C ILE A 467 5.31 -4.31 30.21
N SER A 468 6.30 -4.86 29.50
CA SER A 468 6.25 -5.48 28.17
C SER A 468 5.10 -6.48 27.99
N THR A 469 3.94 -6.01 27.56
CA THR A 469 2.75 -6.83 27.26
C THR A 469 2.97 -7.86 26.16
N GLN A 470 4.04 -7.73 25.37
CA GLN A 470 4.52 -8.77 24.45
C GLN A 470 4.82 -10.07 25.21
N ASP A 471 5.38 -9.94 26.42
CA ASP A 471 5.75 -11.05 27.28
C ASP A 471 4.51 -11.58 28.03
N THR A 472 3.56 -10.75 28.45
CA THR A 472 2.39 -11.24 29.23
C THR A 472 1.26 -11.86 28.39
N PHE A 473 1.00 -11.36 27.17
CA PHE A 473 -0.06 -11.90 26.31
C PHE A 473 0.37 -13.22 25.64
N ASN A 474 1.62 -13.29 25.18
CA ASN A 474 2.14 -14.47 24.49
C ASN A 474 2.74 -15.51 25.45
N SER A 475 3.27 -15.08 26.59
CA SER A 475 3.96 -15.99 27.48
C SER A 475 3.04 -16.52 28.57
N LEU A 476 2.49 -17.71 28.32
CA LEU A 476 2.12 -18.58 29.43
C LEU A 476 3.34 -18.87 30.32
N PHE A 477 4.58 -18.69 29.86
CA PHE A 477 5.76 -19.21 30.57
C PHE A 477 6.74 -18.14 31.08
N ASP A 478 6.47 -16.84 30.86
CA ASP A 478 7.25 -15.73 31.42
C ASP A 478 6.60 -15.14 32.66
N TYR A 479 7.48 -14.98 33.64
CA TYR A 479 7.36 -14.37 34.96
C TYR A 479 6.02 -13.79 35.46
N GLN A 480 5.73 -14.23 36.69
CA GLN A 480 4.83 -13.70 37.72
C GLN A 480 3.33 -14.00 37.62
N SER A 481 2.70 -14.11 36.46
CA SER A 481 1.24 -14.32 36.38
C SER A 481 0.77 -15.77 36.64
N ASP A 482 -0.46 -15.91 37.13
CA ASP A 482 -1.24 -17.16 37.23
C ASP A 482 -2.14 -17.32 35.98
N TYR A 483 -2.60 -18.53 35.63
CA TYR A 483 -3.43 -18.79 34.43
C TYR A 483 -4.66 -17.87 34.37
N LYS A 484 -5.28 -17.60 35.53
CA LYS A 484 -6.41 -16.66 35.66
C LYS A 484 -6.09 -15.23 35.26
N GLU A 485 -4.86 -14.78 35.47
CA GLU A 485 -4.43 -13.42 35.10
C GLU A 485 -4.19 -13.30 33.59
N ILE A 486 -3.71 -14.38 32.95
CA ILE A 486 -3.59 -14.48 31.49
C ILE A 486 -4.98 -14.46 30.85
N GLU A 487 -5.92 -15.26 31.35
CA GLU A 487 -7.31 -15.28 30.87
C GLU A 487 -7.97 -13.91 31.02
N LYS A 488 -7.79 -13.25 32.17
CA LYS A 488 -8.27 -11.88 32.40
C LYS A 488 -7.68 -10.88 31.41
N THR A 489 -6.38 -10.98 31.11
CA THR A 489 -5.71 -10.11 30.13
C THR A 489 -6.26 -10.33 28.72
N GLN A 490 -6.47 -11.59 28.33
CA GLN A 490 -7.07 -11.95 27.05
C GLN A 490 -8.52 -11.48 26.93
N GLN A 491 -9.31 -11.59 28.01
CA GLN A 491 -10.67 -11.06 28.09
C GLN A 491 -10.69 -9.53 27.92
N ILE A 492 -9.85 -8.79 28.65
CA ILE A 492 -9.76 -7.32 28.52
C ILE A 492 -9.41 -6.91 27.08
N ALA A 493 -8.45 -7.60 26.47
CA ALA A 493 -8.06 -7.33 25.09
C ALA A 493 -9.18 -7.64 24.09
N PHE A 494 -9.92 -8.73 24.32
CA PHE A 494 -11.10 -9.07 23.55
C PHE A 494 -12.21 -8.03 23.71
N ASP A 495 -12.50 -7.57 24.93
CA ASP A 495 -13.53 -6.57 25.20
C ASP A 495 -13.24 -5.24 24.50
N LYS A 496 -11.96 -4.80 24.51
CA LYS A 496 -11.51 -3.64 23.72
C LYS A 496 -11.74 -3.84 22.22
N LEU A 497 -11.40 -5.02 21.70
CA LEU A 497 -11.65 -5.36 20.29
C LEU A 497 -13.16 -5.33 19.98
N GLN A 498 -14.00 -5.81 20.89
CA GLN A 498 -15.46 -5.77 20.73
C GLN A 498 -16.00 -4.35 20.72
N ASN A 499 -15.51 -3.49 21.61
CA ASN A 499 -15.86 -2.07 21.61
C ASN A 499 -15.47 -1.42 20.27
N ASP A 500 -14.29 -1.72 19.74
CA ASP A 500 -13.88 -1.21 18.43
C ASP A 500 -14.78 -1.76 17.32
N ILE A 501 -15.06 -3.06 17.28
CA ILE A 501 -15.96 -3.66 16.27
C ILE A 501 -17.33 -2.98 16.25
N ASN A 502 -17.91 -2.71 17.43
CA ASN A 502 -19.27 -2.24 17.55
C ASN A 502 -19.40 -0.70 17.46
N ASN A 503 -18.44 0.04 18.05
CA ASN A 503 -18.56 1.47 18.28
C ASN A 503 -17.53 2.30 17.50
N GLU A 504 -16.22 2.04 17.68
CA GLU A 504 -15.17 2.87 17.05
C GLU A 504 -15.01 2.59 15.55
N ARG A 505 -15.20 1.33 15.16
CA ARG A 505 -15.18 0.79 13.80
C ARG A 505 -13.88 1.08 13.03
N SER A 506 -12.75 0.99 13.71
CA SER A 506 -11.43 1.25 13.12
C SER A 506 -11.13 0.32 11.93
N HIS A 507 -10.25 0.75 11.02
CA HIS A 507 -9.82 -0.08 9.89
C HIS A 507 -9.13 -1.39 10.32
N VAL A 508 -8.65 -1.49 11.56
CA VAL A 508 -8.00 -2.69 12.12
C VAL A 508 -8.99 -3.85 12.21
N THR A 509 -10.25 -3.55 12.60
CA THR A 509 -11.31 -4.55 12.78
C THR A 509 -12.17 -4.75 11.53
N LEU A 510 -11.94 -3.97 10.45
CA LEU A 510 -12.69 -4.02 9.19
C LEU A 510 -12.88 -5.44 8.63
N LYS A 511 -11.80 -6.22 8.57
CA LYS A 511 -11.90 -7.59 8.04
C LYS A 511 -12.72 -8.53 8.92
N ILE A 512 -12.75 -8.31 10.24
CA ILE A 512 -13.64 -9.07 11.13
C ILE A 512 -15.08 -8.66 10.86
N ARG A 513 -15.37 -7.35 10.74
CA ARG A 513 -16.71 -6.85 10.41
C ARG A 513 -17.23 -7.38 9.07
N GLN A 514 -16.40 -7.40 8.04
CA GLN A 514 -16.73 -8.03 6.74
C GLN A 514 -17.15 -9.49 6.89
N THR A 515 -16.44 -10.26 7.72
CA THR A 515 -16.75 -11.67 7.95
C THR A 515 -18.01 -11.86 8.80
N ILE A 516 -18.22 -11.01 9.82
CA ILE A 516 -19.44 -11.02 10.63
C ILE A 516 -20.66 -10.68 9.78
N ASN A 517 -20.60 -9.59 9.00
CA ASN A 517 -21.69 -9.18 8.12
C ASN A 517 -22.02 -10.25 7.08
N TYR A 518 -21.01 -10.93 6.54
CA TYR A 518 -21.24 -12.08 5.66
C TYR A 518 -22.01 -13.19 6.37
N LEU A 519 -21.55 -13.63 7.55
CA LEU A 519 -22.23 -14.66 8.34
C LEU A 519 -23.67 -14.26 8.69
N ASP A 520 -23.88 -13.02 9.14
CA ASP A 520 -25.19 -12.49 9.47
C ASP A 520 -26.14 -12.46 8.26
N SER A 521 -25.59 -12.17 7.07
CA SER A 521 -26.35 -12.20 5.82
C SER A 521 -26.82 -13.60 5.41
N LEU A 522 -26.07 -14.66 5.77
CA LEU A 522 -26.44 -16.04 5.45
C LEU A 522 -27.64 -16.53 6.27
N LYS A 523 -27.78 -16.07 7.51
CA LYS A 523 -28.88 -16.49 8.41
C LYS A 523 -30.24 -16.00 7.94
N LYS A 524 -30.29 -14.80 7.37
CA LYS A 524 -31.51 -14.19 6.86
C LYS A 524 -31.45 -14.29 5.34
N GLY A 525 -31.88 -15.43 4.76
CA GLY A 525 -31.65 -15.77 3.35
C GLY A 525 -31.99 -14.66 2.32
N ASP A 526 -32.94 -13.78 2.62
CA ASP A 526 -33.30 -12.63 1.78
C ASP A 526 -32.22 -11.52 1.74
N LEU A 527 -31.34 -11.49 2.73
CA LEU A 527 -30.24 -10.53 2.90
C LEU A 527 -28.89 -11.05 2.42
N GLN A 528 -28.82 -12.29 1.91
CA GLN A 528 -27.56 -12.84 1.40
C GLN A 528 -27.08 -12.07 0.16
N TYR A 529 -25.94 -11.39 0.27
CA TYR A 529 -25.38 -10.59 -0.82
C TYR A 529 -24.41 -11.37 -1.72
N ILE A 530 -23.88 -12.51 -1.26
CA ILE A 530 -23.11 -13.49 -2.05
C ILE A 530 -23.82 -14.84 -1.98
N LYS A 531 -24.41 -15.29 -3.08
CA LYS A 531 -25.24 -16.50 -3.15
C LYS A 531 -24.57 -17.60 -3.97
N GLN A 532 -24.86 -18.86 -3.62
CA GLN A 532 -24.40 -20.01 -4.42
C GLN A 532 -25.00 -20.02 -5.85
N SER A 533 -26.16 -19.39 -6.02
CA SER A 533 -26.81 -19.20 -7.32
C SER A 533 -26.15 -18.16 -8.21
N ASP A 534 -25.20 -17.36 -7.69
CA ASP A 534 -24.48 -16.37 -8.47
C ASP A 534 -23.48 -17.09 -9.39
N ILE A 535 -23.99 -17.80 -10.40
CA ILE A 535 -23.22 -18.50 -11.42
C ILE A 535 -23.72 -18.00 -12.77
N ASN A 536 -22.85 -17.37 -13.54
CA ASN A 536 -23.19 -16.90 -14.88
C ASN A 536 -22.60 -17.83 -15.94
N LYS A 537 -23.37 -18.86 -16.34
CA LYS A 537 -22.95 -19.87 -17.32
C LYS A 537 -22.48 -19.27 -18.65
N LYS A 538 -23.16 -18.22 -19.14
CA LYS A 538 -22.79 -17.53 -20.40
C LYS A 538 -21.41 -16.85 -20.31
N ILE A 539 -21.12 -16.22 -19.17
CA ILE A 539 -19.80 -15.61 -18.93
C ILE A 539 -18.74 -16.72 -18.80
N ILE A 540 -19.03 -17.78 -18.07
CA ILE A 540 -18.13 -18.94 -17.94
C ILE A 540 -17.82 -19.52 -19.33
N GLU A 541 -18.81 -19.71 -20.20
CA GLU A 541 -18.62 -20.17 -21.58
C GLU A 541 -17.71 -19.21 -22.38
N SER A 542 -17.93 -17.89 -22.29
CA SER A 542 -17.08 -16.89 -22.96
C SER A 542 -15.63 -16.88 -22.43
N LEU A 543 -15.45 -17.07 -21.12
CA LEU A 543 -14.14 -17.11 -20.48
C LEU A 543 -13.39 -18.42 -20.81
N THR A 544 -14.11 -19.53 -20.91
CA THR A 544 -13.55 -20.87 -21.24
C THR A 544 -12.97 -20.90 -22.66
N LEU A 545 -13.53 -20.12 -23.58
CA LEU A 545 -12.99 -19.92 -24.92
C LEU A 545 -11.69 -19.09 -24.94
N SER A 546 -11.38 -18.36 -23.86
CA SER A 546 -10.31 -17.34 -23.81
C SER A 546 -9.04 -17.72 -23.01
N ARG A 547 -9.10 -18.65 -22.03
CA ARG A 547 -7.97 -19.36 -21.35
C ARG A 547 -8.48 -20.15 -20.13
N ASN A 548 -7.72 -21.16 -19.68
CA ASN A 548 -8.02 -22.07 -18.55
C ASN A 548 -8.54 -21.36 -17.30
N ILE A 549 -9.85 -21.48 -17.02
CA ILE A 549 -10.44 -21.09 -15.75
C ILE A 549 -10.05 -22.15 -14.72
N TYR A 550 -9.26 -21.75 -13.72
CA TYR A 550 -8.94 -22.57 -12.57
C TYR A 550 -10.11 -22.55 -11.57
N LYS A 551 -10.59 -23.75 -11.21
CA LYS A 551 -11.53 -24.16 -10.13
C LYS A 551 -12.99 -24.43 -10.52
N ASP A 552 -13.52 -25.45 -9.84
CA ASP A 552 -14.73 -26.22 -10.16
C ASP A 552 -16.07 -25.49 -10.11
N THR A 553 -16.15 -24.18 -9.77
CA THR A 553 -17.33 -23.29 -9.97
C THR A 553 -17.11 -21.91 -9.30
N PRO A 554 -16.65 -20.87 -10.03
CA PRO A 554 -16.58 -19.52 -9.47
C PRO A 554 -17.97 -18.92 -9.25
N TYR A 555 -18.19 -18.22 -8.13
CA TYR A 555 -19.36 -17.33 -8.00
C TYR A 555 -19.09 -16.04 -8.80
N ILE A 556 -20.04 -15.59 -9.61
CA ILE A 556 -19.94 -14.41 -10.48
C ILE A 556 -21.18 -13.53 -10.30
N ILE A 557 -20.98 -12.28 -9.89
CA ILE A 557 -22.05 -11.30 -9.70
C ILE A 557 -21.73 -9.97 -10.39
N ASP A 558 -22.75 -9.31 -10.96
CA ASP A 558 -22.64 -7.95 -11.48
C ASP A 558 -22.41 -6.96 -10.33
N LEU A 559 -21.48 -6.02 -10.49
CA LEU A 559 -21.14 -5.02 -9.48
C LEU A 559 -22.34 -4.15 -9.08
N THR A 560 -23.25 -3.86 -10.01
CA THR A 560 -24.50 -3.11 -9.74
C THR A 560 -25.45 -3.93 -8.88
N GLU A 561 -25.63 -5.21 -9.22
CA GLU A 561 -26.49 -6.11 -8.47
C GLU A 561 -25.91 -6.35 -7.06
N TYR A 562 -24.60 -6.53 -6.96
CA TYR A 562 -23.91 -6.64 -5.68
C TYR A 562 -24.13 -5.39 -4.81
N LYS A 563 -23.93 -4.20 -5.37
CA LYS A 563 -24.18 -2.92 -4.67
C LYS A 563 -25.65 -2.81 -4.22
N LYS A 564 -26.61 -3.12 -5.10
CA LYS A 564 -28.03 -3.13 -4.77
C LYS A 564 -28.37 -4.07 -3.60
N ARG A 565 -27.79 -5.27 -3.57
CA ARG A 565 -27.97 -6.21 -2.45
C ARG A 565 -27.39 -5.63 -1.16
N VAL A 566 -26.20 -5.02 -1.21
CA VAL A 566 -25.59 -4.34 -0.05
C VAL A 566 -26.43 -3.16 0.44
N ASP A 567 -27.02 -2.39 -0.46
CA ASP A 567 -27.87 -1.24 -0.11
C ASP A 567 -29.18 -1.67 0.56
N ASN A 568 -29.79 -2.77 0.11
CA ASN A 568 -30.98 -3.33 0.76
C ASN A 568 -30.72 -3.74 2.22
N ILE A 569 -29.50 -4.20 2.49
CA ILE A 569 -29.06 -4.66 3.82
C ILE A 569 -28.84 -3.47 4.76
N SER A 570 -28.16 -2.43 4.25
CA SER A 570 -27.78 -1.24 5.03
C SER A 570 -28.94 -0.30 5.37
N GLY A 571 -30.11 -0.43 4.72
CA GLY A 571 -31.27 0.44 4.93
C GLY A 571 -32.38 -0.06 5.87
N THR A 572 -32.35 -1.32 6.32
CA THR A 572 -33.57 -1.96 6.89
C THR A 572 -33.41 -2.66 8.25
N ASN A 573 -32.19 -2.82 8.80
CA ASN A 573 -31.98 -3.78 9.90
C ASN A 573 -31.28 -3.19 11.14
N LYS A 574 -31.91 -3.30 12.32
CA LYS A 574 -31.33 -2.90 13.63
C LYS A 574 -30.08 -3.70 14.02
N PHE A 575 -29.86 -4.86 13.43
CA PHE A 575 -28.75 -5.77 13.76
C PHE A 575 -27.46 -5.49 12.97
N ILE A 576 -27.58 -4.75 11.87
CA ILE A 576 -26.47 -4.43 10.99
C ILE A 576 -26.04 -3.02 11.33
N GLN A 577 -24.97 -2.92 12.12
CA GLN A 577 -24.51 -1.66 12.68
C GLN A 577 -23.88 -0.72 11.64
N SER A 578 -23.63 -1.19 10.41
CA SER A 578 -22.98 -0.40 9.36
C SER A 578 -23.88 -0.07 8.19
N THR A 579 -23.81 1.18 7.76
CA THR A 579 -24.26 1.63 6.44
C THR A 579 -23.12 1.64 5.41
N ASP A 580 -21.87 1.43 5.83
CA ASP A 580 -20.71 1.56 4.96
C ASP A 580 -20.53 0.33 4.09
N THR A 581 -20.57 0.53 2.78
CA THR A 581 -20.42 -0.52 1.77
C THR A 581 -19.10 -1.29 1.90
N ILE A 582 -18.03 -0.66 2.41
CA ILE A 582 -16.75 -1.32 2.67
C ILE A 582 -16.86 -2.47 3.69
N ASP A 583 -17.81 -2.43 4.62
CA ASP A 583 -18.02 -3.48 5.61
C ASP A 583 -18.79 -4.68 5.04
N PHE A 584 -19.35 -4.59 3.83
CA PHE A 584 -20.04 -5.69 3.15
C PHE A 584 -19.21 -6.30 2.04
N LEU A 585 -17.96 -5.84 1.85
CA LEU A 585 -17.05 -6.45 0.89
C LEU A 585 -16.80 -7.94 1.18
N PRO A 586 -16.34 -8.68 0.16
CA PRO A 586 -16.14 -10.12 0.28
C PRO A 586 -15.23 -10.47 1.48
N PRO A 587 -15.65 -11.37 2.37
CA PRO A 587 -14.80 -11.76 3.48
C PRO A 587 -13.54 -12.46 2.94
N PRO A 588 -12.40 -12.36 3.64
CA PRO A 588 -11.10 -12.89 3.20
C PRO A 588 -10.96 -14.42 3.34
N ILE A 589 -12.09 -15.12 3.20
CA ILE A 589 -12.21 -16.55 2.89
C ILE A 589 -12.40 -16.79 1.39
N PHE A 590 -12.71 -15.73 0.63
CA PHE A 590 -12.76 -15.73 -0.81
C PHE A 590 -11.50 -15.07 -1.40
N GLU A 591 -10.92 -15.70 -2.40
CA GLU A 591 -10.10 -15.06 -3.41
C GLU A 591 -11.03 -14.34 -4.40
N THR A 592 -10.78 -13.05 -4.62
CA THR A 592 -11.65 -12.23 -5.46
C THR A 592 -10.93 -11.63 -6.64
N ASN A 593 -11.57 -11.71 -7.81
CA ASN A 593 -11.10 -11.12 -9.05
C ASN A 593 -12.19 -10.21 -9.65
N ILE A 594 -11.77 -9.29 -10.52
CA ILE A 594 -12.68 -8.38 -11.23
C ILE A 594 -12.62 -8.73 -12.72
N LEU A 595 -13.79 -8.89 -13.34
CA LEU A 595 -13.92 -8.96 -14.79
C LEU A 595 -14.29 -7.59 -15.35
N PHE A 596 -13.56 -7.21 -16.38
CA PHE A 596 -13.79 -5.99 -17.13
C PHE A 596 -14.40 -6.34 -18.47
N GLN A 597 -15.53 -5.72 -18.80
CA GLN A 597 -16.19 -5.84 -20.09
C GLN A 597 -15.61 -4.81 -21.07
N HIS A 598 -15.28 -5.21 -22.29
CA HIS A 598 -14.84 -4.28 -23.33
C HIS A 598 -16.04 -3.47 -23.86
N ILE A 599 -15.93 -2.14 -23.87
CA ILE A 599 -17.03 -1.23 -24.22
C ILE A 599 -17.43 -1.37 -25.70
N HIS A 600 -16.47 -1.67 -26.58
CA HIS A 600 -16.71 -1.87 -28.01
C HIS A 600 -17.00 -3.32 -28.41
N SER A 601 -16.88 -4.26 -27.47
CA SER A 601 -17.05 -5.70 -27.69
C SER A 601 -17.77 -6.33 -26.49
N SER A 602 -19.10 -6.31 -26.48
CA SER A 602 -19.89 -6.68 -25.29
C SER A 602 -19.69 -8.12 -24.79
N ASN A 603 -19.15 -9.02 -25.60
CA ASN A 603 -18.90 -10.42 -25.23
C ASN A 603 -17.43 -10.70 -24.91
N GLU A 604 -16.56 -9.68 -24.96
CA GLU A 604 -15.16 -9.81 -24.59
C GLU A 604 -14.95 -9.33 -23.15
N TYR A 605 -14.25 -10.15 -22.38
CA TYR A 605 -13.92 -9.88 -20.99
C TYR A 605 -12.42 -10.00 -20.78
N SER A 606 -11.91 -9.26 -19.80
CA SER A 606 -10.52 -9.36 -19.39
C SER A 606 -10.39 -9.30 -17.88
N TYR A 607 -9.40 -10.02 -17.36
CA TYR A 607 -8.98 -9.91 -15.97
C TYR A 607 -8.06 -8.71 -15.81
N LEU A 608 -7.88 -8.25 -14.57
CA LEU A 608 -6.87 -7.23 -14.27
C LEU A 608 -5.44 -7.66 -14.65
N SER A 609 -5.16 -8.97 -14.65
CA SER A 609 -3.88 -9.52 -15.09
C SER A 609 -3.59 -9.29 -16.58
N ASP A 610 -4.63 -9.11 -17.39
CA ASP A 610 -4.52 -8.88 -18.85
C ASP A 610 -4.28 -7.41 -19.19
N PHE A 611 -4.30 -6.52 -18.20
CA PHE A 611 -4.07 -5.10 -18.39
C PHE A 611 -2.57 -4.84 -18.59
N SER A 612 -2.25 -3.82 -19.39
CA SER A 612 -0.87 -3.36 -19.55
C SER A 612 -0.29 -2.89 -18.20
N SER A 613 1.04 -2.91 -18.07
CA SER A 613 1.73 -2.45 -16.86
C SER A 613 1.33 -1.00 -16.50
N GLY A 614 1.24 -0.12 -17.50
CA GLY A 614 0.81 1.27 -17.31
C GLY A 614 -0.62 1.41 -16.79
N GLU A 615 -1.59 0.66 -17.35
CA GLU A 615 -2.97 0.65 -16.84
C GLU A 615 -3.04 0.14 -15.40
N ARG A 616 -2.34 -0.97 -15.10
CA ARG A 616 -2.30 -1.56 -13.75
C ARG A 616 -1.71 -0.61 -12.74
N GLN A 617 -0.64 0.08 -13.10
CA GLN A 617 0.00 1.04 -12.20
C GLN A 617 -0.85 2.29 -11.99
N LEU A 618 -1.55 2.79 -13.01
CA LEU A 618 -2.50 3.90 -12.85
C LEU A 618 -3.56 3.52 -11.82
N LEU A 619 -4.19 2.34 -11.98
CA LEU A 619 -5.18 1.82 -11.06
C LEU A 619 -4.61 1.58 -9.66
N ASN A 620 -3.41 1.03 -9.54
CA ASN A 620 -2.76 0.81 -8.25
C ASN A 620 -2.47 2.12 -7.52
N ASN A 621 -1.91 3.13 -8.21
CA ASN A 621 -1.60 4.43 -7.63
C ASN A 621 -2.85 5.13 -7.11
N VAL A 622 -3.89 5.24 -7.95
CA VAL A 622 -5.13 5.94 -7.58
C VAL A 622 -5.87 5.18 -6.48
N SER A 623 -6.02 3.86 -6.61
CA SER A 623 -6.72 3.06 -5.59
C SER A 623 -5.98 3.02 -4.25
N SER A 624 -4.65 2.95 -4.26
CA SER A 624 -3.84 3.04 -3.04
C SER A 624 -3.95 4.40 -2.37
N THR A 625 -3.89 5.49 -3.15
CA THR A 625 -4.07 6.86 -2.64
C THR A 625 -5.41 7.01 -1.93
N ILE A 626 -6.50 6.68 -2.62
CA ILE A 626 -7.86 6.82 -2.07
C ILE A 626 -8.04 5.93 -0.83
N TYR A 627 -7.56 4.69 -0.88
CA TYR A 627 -7.66 3.77 0.25
C TYR A 627 -6.98 4.33 1.51
N HIS A 628 -5.77 4.91 1.37
CA HIS A 628 -5.06 5.49 2.49
C HIS A 628 -5.74 6.75 3.02
N VAL A 629 -6.19 7.64 2.15
CA VAL A 629 -6.96 8.83 2.53
C VAL A 629 -8.26 8.44 3.26
N ARG A 630 -8.99 7.40 2.82
CA ARG A 630 -10.17 6.88 3.52
C ARG A 630 -9.86 6.37 4.92
N ASN A 631 -8.75 5.67 5.10
CA ASN A 631 -8.38 5.16 6.41
C ASN A 631 -8.01 6.29 7.39
N ILE A 632 -7.32 7.33 6.91
CA ILE A 632 -7.03 8.54 7.70
C ILE A 632 -8.35 9.23 8.10
N ASN A 633 -9.28 9.37 7.15
CA ASN A 633 -10.61 9.94 7.39
C ASN A 633 -11.44 9.14 8.42
N SER A 634 -11.22 7.82 8.53
CA SER A 634 -11.98 6.93 9.43
C SER A 634 -11.51 6.93 10.88
N VAL A 635 -10.42 7.63 11.24
CA VAL A 635 -9.92 7.65 12.62
C VAL A 635 -10.93 8.35 13.53
N SER A 636 -11.58 7.58 14.39
CA SER A 636 -12.69 8.01 15.24
C SER A 636 -12.39 7.91 16.74
N ASN A 637 -11.36 7.18 17.16
CA ASN A 637 -11.03 7.02 18.57
C ASN A 637 -10.52 8.37 19.16
N PRO A 638 -11.09 8.88 20.28
CA PRO A 638 -10.66 10.13 20.91
C PRO A 638 -9.23 10.11 21.48
N ASP A 639 -8.69 8.94 21.79
CA ASP A 639 -7.32 8.78 22.31
C ASP A 639 -6.25 8.77 21.20
N LEU A 640 -6.67 8.87 19.94
CA LEU A 640 -5.83 8.85 18.74
C LEU A 640 -5.83 10.22 18.06
N ILE A 641 -4.76 10.54 17.33
CA ILE A 641 -4.67 11.76 16.52
C ILE A 641 -5.62 11.64 15.33
N ARG A 642 -6.42 12.69 15.11
CA ARG A 642 -7.22 12.86 13.90
C ARG A 642 -6.57 13.92 13.01
N TYR A 643 -6.14 13.50 11.84
CA TYR A 643 -5.51 14.39 10.88
C TYR A 643 -6.55 15.04 9.97
N LYS A 644 -6.77 16.35 10.13
CA LYS A 644 -7.65 17.13 9.24
C LYS A 644 -6.99 17.49 7.91
N TYR A 645 -5.67 17.42 7.85
CA TYR A 645 -4.87 17.78 6.68
C TYR A 645 -4.03 16.60 6.22
N VAL A 646 -3.97 16.38 4.91
CA VAL A 646 -3.18 15.30 4.31
C VAL A 646 -2.24 15.86 3.26
N ASN A 647 -0.98 15.45 3.30
CA ASN A 647 0.03 15.71 2.30
C ASN A 647 0.29 14.43 1.50
N LEU A 648 0.11 14.49 0.19
CA LEU A 648 0.37 13.39 -0.74
C LEU A 648 1.57 13.76 -1.61
N VAL A 649 2.60 12.92 -1.60
CA VAL A 649 3.77 13.09 -2.48
C VAL A 649 3.77 11.96 -3.50
N PHE A 650 3.82 12.33 -4.77
CA PHE A 650 3.88 11.43 -5.91
C PHE A 650 5.25 11.57 -6.56
N GLU A 651 6.12 10.58 -6.37
CA GLU A 651 7.47 10.59 -6.93
C GLU A 651 7.59 9.62 -8.09
N GLU A 652 7.88 10.18 -9.27
CA GLU A 652 8.07 9.46 -10.54
C GLU A 652 6.92 8.47 -10.84
N ILE A 653 5.69 8.88 -10.54
CA ILE A 653 4.52 8.02 -10.74
C ILE A 653 4.25 7.70 -12.22
N GLU A 654 4.76 8.54 -13.12
CA GLU A 654 4.69 8.38 -14.55
C GLU A 654 5.59 7.27 -15.10
N LEU A 655 6.48 6.70 -14.29
CA LEU A 655 7.23 5.52 -14.67
C LEU A 655 6.24 4.44 -15.14
N TYR A 656 6.48 3.85 -16.30
CA TYR A 656 5.60 2.88 -16.99
C TYR A 656 4.24 3.40 -17.50
N PHE A 657 3.88 4.67 -17.30
CA PHE A 657 2.69 5.23 -17.95
C PHE A 657 2.91 5.44 -19.44
N HIS A 658 1.94 5.01 -20.25
CA HIS A 658 1.78 5.54 -21.59
C HIS A 658 1.59 7.08 -21.51
N PRO A 659 2.15 7.89 -22.44
CA PRO A 659 2.03 9.35 -22.39
C PRO A 659 0.59 9.87 -22.21
N ASP A 660 -0.38 9.22 -22.85
CA ASP A 660 -1.80 9.58 -22.70
C ASP A 660 -2.34 9.38 -21.27
N TYR A 661 -1.81 8.42 -20.50
CA TYR A 661 -2.17 8.28 -19.09
C TYR A 661 -1.54 9.35 -18.21
N GLN A 662 -0.33 9.82 -18.54
CA GLN A 662 0.30 10.95 -17.83
C GLN A 662 -0.55 12.21 -17.98
N ARG A 663 -1.03 12.47 -19.20
CA ARG A 663 -1.92 13.60 -19.53
C ARG A 663 -3.28 13.54 -18.83
N LYS A 664 -3.80 12.34 -18.55
CA LYS A 664 -5.11 12.14 -17.91
C LYS A 664 -5.04 11.99 -16.39
N TYR A 665 -3.83 11.92 -15.82
CA TYR A 665 -3.63 11.44 -14.45
C TYR A 665 -4.27 12.34 -13.39
N ILE A 666 -3.98 13.65 -13.40
CA ILE A 666 -4.46 14.58 -12.38
C ILE A 666 -6.00 14.64 -12.40
N ASP A 667 -6.59 14.79 -13.58
CA ASP A 667 -8.05 14.76 -13.74
C ASP A 667 -8.66 13.45 -13.20
N PHE A 668 -8.09 12.29 -13.54
CA PHE A 668 -8.58 10.99 -13.07
C PHE A 668 -8.48 10.87 -11.54
N LEU A 669 -7.37 11.30 -10.93
CA LEU A 669 -7.20 11.31 -9.47
C LEU A 669 -8.21 12.24 -8.79
N LEU A 670 -8.38 13.47 -9.28
CA LEU A 670 -9.30 14.46 -8.72
C LEU A 670 -10.75 13.98 -8.80
N ARG A 671 -11.20 13.47 -9.96
CA ARG A 671 -12.54 12.89 -10.11
C ARG A 671 -12.77 11.71 -9.18
N SER A 672 -11.74 10.90 -8.95
CA SER A 672 -11.85 9.74 -8.06
C SER A 672 -11.96 10.15 -6.59
N LEU A 673 -11.21 11.17 -6.15
CA LEU A 673 -11.31 11.71 -4.78
C LEU A 673 -12.66 12.38 -4.49
N ARG A 674 -13.26 13.07 -5.47
CA ARG A 674 -14.58 13.71 -5.31
C ARG A 674 -15.73 12.74 -5.00
N LYS A 675 -15.56 11.46 -5.36
CA LYS A 675 -16.58 10.41 -5.15
C LYS A 675 -16.50 9.75 -3.78
N VAL A 676 -15.52 10.14 -2.98
CA VAL A 676 -15.25 9.51 -1.69
C VAL A 676 -15.72 10.47 -0.61
N ASN A 677 -16.49 9.95 0.36
CA ASN A 677 -16.85 10.74 1.53
C ASN A 677 -15.63 10.96 2.42
N LEU A 678 -15.16 12.21 2.49
CA LEU A 678 -13.98 12.65 3.25
C LEU A 678 -14.32 13.76 4.25
N GLN A 679 -15.47 13.65 4.92
CA GLN A 679 -15.99 14.66 5.87
C GLN A 679 -15.02 15.09 6.98
N ASN A 680 -14.09 14.22 7.40
CA ASN A 680 -13.12 14.52 8.47
C ASN A 680 -11.82 15.13 7.94
N ILE A 681 -11.65 15.23 6.62
CA ILE A 681 -10.49 15.84 5.98
C ILE A 681 -10.89 17.22 5.44
N ALA A 682 -10.27 18.27 6.00
CA ALA A 682 -10.48 19.63 5.57
C ALA A 682 -9.75 19.94 4.25
N SER A 683 -8.50 19.49 4.11
CA SER A 683 -7.69 19.80 2.92
C SER A 683 -6.62 18.73 2.62
N ILE A 684 -6.35 18.56 1.33
CA ILE A 684 -5.32 17.67 0.78
C ILE A 684 -4.33 18.51 -0.04
N ASN A 685 -3.06 18.46 0.33
CA ASN A 685 -1.95 18.97 -0.47
C ASN A 685 -1.34 17.85 -1.30
N MET A 686 -1.06 18.10 -2.58
CA MET A 686 -0.38 17.16 -3.47
C MET A 686 0.92 17.77 -4.00
N CYS A 687 2.00 16.99 -3.97
CA CYS A 687 3.31 17.37 -4.50
C CYS A 687 3.79 16.31 -5.50
N PHE A 688 3.97 16.69 -6.76
CA PHE A 688 4.47 15.83 -7.82
C PHE A 688 5.97 16.04 -8.02
N VAL A 689 6.78 15.02 -7.78
CA VAL A 689 8.18 15.01 -8.18
C VAL A 689 8.28 14.25 -9.49
N THR A 690 8.39 15.00 -10.60
CA THR A 690 8.11 14.44 -11.93
C THR A 690 9.08 14.93 -13.00
N HIS A 691 9.30 14.04 -13.98
CA HIS A 691 9.94 14.32 -15.25
C HIS A 691 8.95 14.41 -16.41
N SER A 692 7.65 14.39 -16.13
CA SER A 692 6.61 14.40 -17.16
C SER A 692 6.20 15.82 -17.55
N PRO A 693 6.39 16.25 -18.81
CA PRO A 693 5.83 17.51 -19.29
C PRO A 693 4.29 17.53 -19.26
N PHE A 694 3.65 16.36 -19.35
CA PHE A 694 2.18 16.25 -19.33
C PHE A 694 1.61 16.54 -17.94
N ILE A 695 2.27 16.06 -16.87
CA ILE A 695 1.85 16.38 -15.50
C ILE A 695 2.06 17.88 -15.24
N LEU A 696 3.19 18.44 -15.70
CA LEU A 696 3.47 19.88 -15.53
C LEU A 696 2.50 20.77 -16.31
N SER A 697 1.97 20.31 -17.45
CA SER A 697 0.98 21.10 -18.20
C SER A 697 -0.34 21.31 -17.45
N ASP A 698 -0.62 20.54 -16.41
CA ASP A 698 -1.81 20.71 -15.55
C ASP A 698 -1.55 21.60 -14.33
N ILE A 699 -0.28 22.01 -14.08
CA ILE A 699 0.12 22.71 -12.86
C ILE A 699 0.57 24.14 -13.22
N PRO A 700 -0.01 25.19 -12.59
CA PRO A 700 0.44 26.57 -12.77
C PRO A 700 1.90 26.78 -12.37
N ASN A 701 2.61 27.63 -13.10
CA ASN A 701 4.04 27.87 -12.90
C ASN A 701 4.40 28.33 -11.47
N GLY A 702 3.55 29.13 -10.83
CA GLY A 702 3.75 29.58 -9.45
C GLY A 702 3.70 28.47 -8.39
N ASN A 703 3.24 27.27 -8.78
CA ASN A 703 3.20 26.09 -7.92
C ASN A 703 4.31 25.07 -8.28
N ILE A 704 5.30 25.48 -9.09
CA ILE A 704 6.38 24.59 -9.54
C ILE A 704 7.72 25.09 -9.00
N MET A 705 8.41 24.20 -8.30
CA MET A 705 9.80 24.38 -7.90
C MET A 705 10.73 23.82 -8.97
N PHE A 706 11.45 24.70 -9.67
CA PHE A 706 12.52 24.31 -10.58
C PHE A 706 13.85 24.24 -9.84
N LEU A 707 14.60 23.16 -10.04
CA LEU A 707 15.91 22.93 -9.48
C LEU A 707 16.95 22.83 -10.60
N ASN A 708 18.10 23.44 -10.35
CA ASN A 708 19.29 23.31 -11.19
C ASN A 708 20.53 23.34 -10.30
N ASN A 709 21.35 22.28 -10.34
CA ASN A 709 22.59 22.13 -9.59
C ASN A 709 22.43 22.36 -8.06
N GLY A 710 21.35 21.83 -7.49
CA GLY A 710 21.04 21.94 -6.05
C GLY A 710 20.59 23.34 -5.61
N LYS A 711 20.21 24.22 -6.54
CA LYS A 711 19.62 25.52 -6.25
C LYS A 711 18.23 25.62 -6.89
N GLN A 712 17.34 26.33 -6.22
CA GLN A 712 16.07 26.72 -6.82
C GLN A 712 16.31 27.80 -7.88
N VAL A 713 15.70 27.64 -9.04
CA VAL A 713 15.67 28.61 -10.14
C VAL A 713 14.23 29.02 -10.40
N PHE A 714 14.02 30.23 -10.91
CA PHE A 714 12.71 30.75 -11.22
C PHE A 714 12.55 30.82 -12.74
N GLU A 715 11.67 30.00 -13.28
CA GLU A 715 11.30 30.05 -14.70
C GLU A 715 10.12 31.00 -14.90
N GLN A 716 10.18 31.82 -15.94
CA GLN A 716 9.11 32.79 -16.27
C GLN A 716 8.05 32.20 -17.20
N MET A 717 8.33 31.06 -17.84
CA MET A 717 7.43 30.47 -18.81
C MET A 717 6.20 29.87 -18.11
N PRO A 718 4.96 30.28 -18.48
CA PRO A 718 3.76 29.62 -18.00
C PRO A 718 3.72 28.14 -18.42
N THR A 719 3.40 27.25 -17.49
CA THR A 719 3.32 25.80 -17.72
C THR A 719 1.88 25.31 -17.92
N PHE A 720 0.90 25.91 -17.24
CA PHE A 720 -0.50 25.50 -17.31
C PHE A 720 -1.05 25.64 -18.73
N GLY A 721 -1.48 24.53 -19.33
CA GLY A 721 -1.96 24.44 -20.70
C GLY A 721 -0.90 24.70 -21.79
N ALA A 722 0.39 24.73 -21.45
CA ALA A 722 1.46 25.05 -22.39
C ALA A 722 1.79 23.90 -23.35
N ASN A 723 2.45 24.24 -24.47
CA ASN A 723 2.91 23.24 -25.43
C ASN A 723 3.99 22.35 -24.81
N ILE A 724 3.86 21.04 -24.98
CA ILE A 724 4.79 20.05 -24.40
C ILE A 724 6.24 20.23 -24.87
N HIS A 725 6.47 20.70 -26.10
CA HIS A 725 7.83 20.92 -26.62
C HIS A 725 8.52 22.08 -25.89
N ASP A 726 7.77 23.11 -25.53
CA ASP A 726 8.30 24.25 -24.81
C ASP A 726 8.61 23.86 -23.36
N ILE A 727 7.73 23.09 -22.70
CA ILE A 727 8.00 22.53 -21.36
C ILE A 727 9.23 21.62 -21.41
N LEU A 728 9.36 20.75 -22.41
CA LEU A 728 10.53 19.89 -22.61
C LEU A 728 11.83 20.70 -22.70
N LYS A 729 11.81 21.78 -23.48
CA LYS A 729 12.97 22.64 -23.68
C LYS A 729 13.33 23.44 -22.42
N HIS A 730 12.36 24.11 -21.83
CA HIS A 730 12.57 25.08 -20.75
C HIS A 730 12.57 24.44 -19.37
N SER A 731 11.59 23.60 -19.05
CA SER A 731 11.42 23.02 -17.70
C SER A 731 12.37 21.87 -17.39
N PHE A 732 12.82 21.12 -18.42
CA PHE A 732 13.77 20.01 -18.25
C PHE A 732 15.21 20.36 -18.65
N PHE A 733 15.46 21.63 -18.99
CA PHE A 733 16.78 22.14 -19.32
C PHE A 733 17.47 21.34 -20.45
N LEU A 734 16.70 20.92 -21.46
CA LEU A 734 17.17 20.22 -22.66
C LEU A 734 17.82 21.21 -23.65
N GLU A 735 18.90 21.85 -23.19
CA GLU A 735 19.63 22.90 -23.94
C GLU A 735 20.24 22.37 -25.25
N GLU A 736 20.55 21.06 -25.33
CA GLU A 736 21.20 20.43 -26.48
C GLU A 736 20.23 20.01 -27.61
N GLY A 737 18.92 20.24 -27.42
CA GLY A 737 17.86 20.00 -28.40
C GLY A 737 16.92 18.84 -28.05
N LEU A 738 15.88 18.68 -28.87
CA LEU A 738 14.84 17.64 -28.71
C LEU A 738 15.08 16.39 -29.59
N ILE A 739 16.22 16.33 -30.28
CA ILE A 739 16.59 15.26 -31.21
C ILE A 739 17.53 14.29 -30.49
N GLY A 740 17.33 12.98 -30.66
CA GLY A 740 18.20 11.98 -30.07
C GLY A 740 19.65 12.10 -30.57
N GLU A 741 20.61 11.94 -29.65
CA GLU A 741 22.04 12.17 -29.94
C GLU A 741 22.61 11.28 -31.05
N PHE A 742 22.15 10.03 -31.18
CA PHE A 742 22.54 9.18 -32.31
C PHE A 742 22.04 9.75 -33.65
N ALA A 743 20.76 10.17 -33.73
CA ALA A 743 20.19 10.75 -34.93
C ALA A 743 20.91 12.06 -35.30
N LYS A 744 21.18 12.92 -34.31
CA LYS A 744 21.99 14.13 -34.45
C LYS A 744 23.40 13.82 -34.97
N SER A 745 24.05 12.79 -34.43
CA SER A 745 25.37 12.33 -34.91
C SER A 745 25.33 11.84 -36.37
N GLN A 746 24.31 11.09 -36.77
CA GLN A 746 24.15 10.64 -38.16
C GLN A 746 23.88 11.81 -39.11
N ILE A 747 23.02 12.75 -38.71
CA ILE A 747 22.76 13.99 -39.45
C ILE A 747 24.06 14.79 -39.62
N ASN A 748 24.86 14.92 -38.57
CA ASN A 748 26.14 15.62 -38.62
C ASN A 748 27.17 14.90 -39.50
N LYS A 749 27.18 13.57 -39.54
CA LYS A 749 28.02 12.79 -40.47
C LYS A 749 27.63 13.03 -41.92
N VAL A 750 26.33 13.03 -42.21
CA VAL A 750 25.81 13.38 -43.54
C VAL A 750 26.21 14.81 -43.91
N LEU A 751 26.06 15.78 -43.00
CA LEU A 751 26.52 17.14 -43.21
C LEU A 751 28.03 17.22 -43.49
N CYS A 752 28.88 16.51 -42.73
CA CYS A 752 30.32 16.48 -42.98
C CYS A 752 30.66 15.97 -44.38
N TYR A 753 29.99 14.90 -44.82
CA TYR A 753 30.17 14.36 -46.16
C TYR A 753 29.73 15.37 -47.23
N LEU A 754 28.55 15.98 -47.05
CA LEU A 754 27.99 16.96 -47.99
C LEU A 754 28.82 18.25 -48.05
N ASN A 755 29.47 18.66 -46.96
CA ASN A 755 30.29 19.87 -46.95
C ASN A 755 31.75 19.63 -47.39
N ASN A 756 32.13 18.39 -47.75
CA ASN A 756 33.50 17.97 -48.05
C ASN A 756 34.48 18.09 -46.86
N ASP A 757 33.97 18.15 -45.64
CA ASP A 757 34.77 18.28 -44.41
C ASP A 757 35.40 16.93 -43.97
N CYS A 758 35.04 15.83 -44.64
CA CYS A 758 35.49 14.47 -44.39
C CYS A 758 36.01 13.80 -45.69
N LYS A 759 36.95 12.83 -45.60
CA LYS A 759 37.44 12.06 -46.77
C LYS A 759 36.28 11.31 -47.45
N LYS A 760 36.08 11.55 -48.76
CA LYS A 760 35.06 10.86 -49.56
C LYS A 760 35.51 9.46 -49.93
N GLU A 761 34.78 8.45 -49.49
CA GLU A 761 34.79 7.11 -50.11
C GLU A 761 33.58 7.02 -51.05
N ASN A 762 33.81 6.69 -52.32
CA ASN A 762 32.76 6.60 -53.35
C ASN A 762 31.72 5.51 -53.06
N SER A 763 32.01 4.55 -52.17
CA SER A 763 31.08 3.48 -51.75
C SER A 763 29.95 3.94 -50.82
N LEU A 764 29.98 5.19 -50.33
CA LEU A 764 29.03 5.69 -49.30
C LEU A 764 27.86 6.53 -49.87
N GLN A 765 27.86 6.88 -51.15
CA GLN A 765 26.90 7.85 -51.72
C GLN A 765 25.43 7.36 -51.64
N ASP A 766 25.17 6.11 -52.02
CA ASP A 766 23.85 5.47 -51.90
C ASP A 766 23.37 5.33 -50.45
N SER A 767 24.31 5.16 -49.52
CA SER A 767 23.98 5.04 -48.10
C SER A 767 23.51 6.39 -47.53
N ILE A 768 24.07 7.50 -48.02
CA ILE A 768 23.76 8.85 -47.54
C ILE A 768 22.36 9.27 -47.97
N TYR A 769 21.98 9.04 -49.23
CA TYR A 769 20.63 9.32 -49.69
C TYR A 769 19.57 8.53 -48.91
N LYS A 770 19.86 7.25 -48.60
CA LYS A 770 19.00 6.42 -47.75
C LYS A 770 18.88 7.01 -46.34
N ILE A 771 19.98 7.45 -45.72
CA ILE A 771 19.97 8.08 -44.40
C ILE A 771 19.13 9.38 -44.41
N ILE A 772 19.32 10.26 -45.40
CA ILE A 772 18.53 11.50 -45.51
C ILE A 772 17.03 11.18 -45.58
N ASN A 773 16.67 10.13 -46.33
CA ASN A 773 15.27 9.72 -46.46
C ASN A 773 14.65 9.18 -45.18
N LEU A 774 15.45 8.64 -44.24
CA LEU A 774 15.00 8.18 -42.92
C LEU A 774 14.73 9.33 -41.94
N ILE A 775 15.19 10.56 -42.21
CA ILE A 775 15.00 11.71 -41.32
C ILE A 775 13.52 12.09 -41.28
N GLY A 776 12.94 12.04 -40.09
CA GLY A 776 11.51 12.35 -39.87
C GLY A 776 11.18 13.84 -39.81
N GLU A 777 12.15 14.70 -39.46
CA GLU A 777 11.95 16.15 -39.38
C GLU A 777 11.98 16.76 -40.80
N PRO A 778 10.84 17.24 -41.34
CA PRO A 778 10.74 17.63 -42.76
C PRO A 778 11.74 18.72 -43.14
N LEU A 779 11.91 19.72 -42.27
CA LEU A 779 12.74 20.89 -42.55
C LEU A 779 14.24 20.53 -42.62
N ILE A 780 14.69 19.60 -41.76
CA ILE A 780 16.06 19.06 -41.82
C ILE A 780 16.24 18.22 -43.09
N LYS A 781 15.27 17.35 -43.39
CA LYS A 781 15.31 16.49 -44.58
C LYS A 781 15.38 17.28 -45.88
N GLU A 782 14.52 18.28 -46.06
CA GLU A 782 14.51 19.15 -47.24
C GLU A 782 15.85 19.87 -47.44
N ARG A 783 16.43 20.41 -46.36
CA ARG A 783 17.74 21.07 -46.40
C ARG A 783 18.84 20.11 -46.81
N LEU A 784 18.91 18.90 -46.25
CA LEU A 784 19.94 17.92 -46.61
C LEU A 784 19.78 17.38 -48.03
N LEU A 785 18.54 17.17 -48.51
CA LEU A 785 18.28 16.79 -49.91
C LEU A 785 18.75 17.89 -50.87
N SER A 786 18.53 19.16 -50.53
CA SER A 786 19.02 20.27 -51.33
C SER A 786 20.55 20.26 -51.43
N LEU A 787 21.26 20.06 -50.32
CA LEU A 787 22.72 19.97 -50.28
C LEU A 787 23.26 18.73 -51.01
N TYR A 788 22.57 17.59 -50.89
CA TYR A 788 22.91 16.36 -51.63
C TYR A 788 22.77 16.56 -53.13
N SER A 789 21.68 17.20 -53.58
CA SER A 789 21.49 17.51 -55.00
C SER A 789 22.58 18.44 -55.52
N VAL A 790 22.96 19.49 -54.79
CA VAL A 790 24.02 20.44 -55.18
C VAL A 790 25.37 19.76 -55.31
N ASN A 791 25.75 18.88 -54.39
CA ASN A 791 27.02 18.16 -54.45
C ASN A 791 27.09 17.10 -55.56
N ASN A 792 25.96 16.50 -55.94
CA ASN A 792 25.90 15.54 -57.03
C ASN A 792 25.67 16.18 -58.41
N ILE A 793 25.35 17.48 -58.47
CA ILE A 793 25.23 18.25 -59.72
C ILE A 793 26.60 18.43 -60.40
N SER A 794 27.72 18.30 -59.68
CA SER A 794 29.06 18.33 -60.28
C SER A 794 29.51 17.02 -60.93
N GLU A 795 28.84 15.88 -60.70
CA GLU A 795 29.22 14.59 -61.29
C GLU A 795 28.17 14.00 -62.27
N ASN A 796 26.89 14.39 -62.18
CA ASN A 796 25.81 13.80 -63.00
C ASN A 796 25.06 14.83 -63.88
N ILE A 797 25.78 15.57 -64.73
CA ILE A 797 25.14 16.25 -65.88
C ILE A 797 24.52 15.23 -66.86
N ILE A 798 24.94 13.95 -66.80
CA ILE A 798 24.53 12.89 -67.73
C ILE A 798 23.19 12.22 -67.34
N ASP A 799 22.78 12.24 -66.06
CA ASP A 799 21.66 11.42 -65.55
C ASP A 799 20.32 12.19 -65.41
N LYS A 800 20.37 13.54 -65.41
CA LYS A 800 19.15 14.37 -65.31
C LYS A 800 18.24 14.23 -66.53
N ASP A 801 18.80 13.92 -67.71
CA ASP A 801 18.00 13.73 -68.91
C ASP A 801 17.22 12.40 -68.90
N GLU A 802 17.73 11.36 -68.23
CA GLU A 802 16.99 10.11 -68.04
C GLU A 802 15.88 10.25 -66.98
N GLU A 803 16.14 10.93 -65.86
CA GLU A 803 15.14 11.22 -64.84
C GLU A 803 14.00 12.11 -65.39
N ILE A 804 14.34 13.14 -66.18
CA ILE A 804 13.36 13.99 -66.87
C ILE A 804 12.52 13.18 -67.87
N LYS A 805 13.14 12.22 -68.57
CA LYS A 805 12.44 11.35 -69.52
C LYS A 805 11.46 10.41 -68.79
N ARG A 806 11.89 9.83 -67.66
CA ARG A 806 11.06 8.95 -66.83
C ARG A 806 9.87 9.68 -66.21
N LEU A 807 10.08 10.88 -65.65
CA LEU A 807 9.01 11.71 -65.10
C LEU A 807 8.03 12.19 -66.18
N LYS A 808 8.49 12.47 -67.41
CA LYS A 808 7.61 12.79 -68.55
C LYS A 808 6.75 11.59 -68.96
N ASP A 809 7.29 10.38 -68.92
CA ASP A 809 6.54 9.16 -69.23
C ASP A 809 5.51 8.83 -68.13
N GLU A 810 5.83 9.09 -66.87
CA GLU A 810 4.91 8.91 -65.74
C GLU A 810 3.75 9.93 -65.78
N ILE A 811 4.04 11.19 -66.11
CA ILE A 811 3.01 12.22 -66.35
C ILE A 811 2.12 11.83 -67.55
N ARG A 812 2.69 11.23 -68.61
CA ARG A 812 1.89 10.72 -69.73
C ARG A 812 0.95 9.60 -69.31
N LYS A 813 1.44 8.66 -68.50
CA LYS A 813 0.63 7.56 -67.96
C LYS A 813 -0.53 8.07 -67.12
N LEU A 814 -0.26 8.98 -66.19
CA LEU A 814 -1.29 9.58 -65.34
C LEU A 814 -2.32 10.40 -66.13
N LYS A 815 -1.91 11.07 -67.22
CA LYS A 815 -2.84 11.76 -68.13
C LYS A 815 -3.71 10.77 -68.92
N LEU A 816 -3.17 9.63 -69.33
CA LEU A 816 -3.90 8.55 -70.00
C LEU A 816 -4.92 7.90 -69.06
N ASP A 817 -4.54 7.62 -67.82
CA ASP A 817 -5.45 7.05 -66.81
C ASP A 817 -6.59 8.02 -66.49
N LYS A 818 -6.31 9.33 -66.43
CA LYS A 818 -7.32 10.36 -66.21
C LYS A 818 -8.26 10.56 -67.41
N LEU A 819 -7.78 10.32 -68.64
CA LEU A 819 -8.60 10.31 -69.86
C LEU A 819 -9.54 9.09 -69.90
N ASN A 820 -9.03 7.92 -69.49
CA ASN A 820 -9.82 6.69 -69.38
C ASN A 820 -10.90 6.77 -68.28
N GLU A 821 -10.65 7.49 -67.18
CA GLU A 821 -11.67 7.76 -66.14
C GLU A 821 -12.78 8.72 -66.60
N THR A 822 -12.49 9.61 -67.56
CA THR A 822 -13.50 10.52 -68.12
C THR A 822 -14.39 9.90 -69.20
N ASP A 823 -13.92 8.88 -69.93
CA ASP A 823 -14.74 8.15 -70.90
C ASP A 823 -15.64 7.08 -70.25
N PHE A 824 -15.38 6.69 -69.00
CA PHE A 824 -16.25 5.80 -68.21
C PHE A 824 -17.45 6.50 -67.56
N ASN A 825 -17.48 7.84 -67.57
CA ASN A 825 -18.51 8.68 -66.95
C ASN A 825 -19.34 9.48 -67.99
N ARG A 826 -19.39 9.03 -69.25
CA ARG A 826 -20.26 9.58 -70.30
C ARG A 826 -21.29 8.58 -70.80
#